data_AF-A0AA39CYT7-F1
#
_entry.id   AF-A0AA39CYT7-F1
#
_cell.length_a   1.000
_cell.length_b   1.000
_cell.length_c   1.000
_cell.angle_alpha   90.00
_cell.angle_beta   90.00
_cell.angle_gamma   90.00
#
_symmetry.space_group_name_H-M   'P 1'
#
loop_
_entity.id
_entity.type
_entity.pdbx_description
1 polymer ?
#
loop_
_entity_poly.entity_id
_entity_poly.type
_entity_poly.pdbx_seq_one_letter_code
_entity_poly.pdbx_strand_id
1 'polypeptide(L)'
;MPKTEDALPPTENKTIFQAFEWYLPGPQDGSDDETPSHYTLLTSLLPHLAALGITHLWLPPGCKATSVQDNGYGIYDLYDLGEFDAKRNGQPARTKWGSKDELQVFCQVAKEHGINVLWDAVLNHKAAADDKEVSHAVKVDPKDRTKTTTRPFEMESWTVFNFPARGSKYSDMKWNWVHFTAVDYDARRKEHGVFKFIGQGKRGEWATDVSEELGNYDYLMFADIDHSHPAVRSDLMNWATWISSTLQLGGMRLDAIKHYSLSFLHDLLRHLDTTTSRGKDLFFVGEYWDSKSENLQKIIEEFKGRLNLFDVQLVHNFSDISRGRNLDLRTVLDGSLVERTPGHAVTLVQNHDTQEMQSLAAPVEEWFVPLAYAVILLRQGGTPCVFWGDVFGIHGPRPRLPACGGKLTRLVVARKLYAYGQQRDYLDIEDCIGWTRSGHKSKSNGAGLAVLMTNSWDRKSKRMFVGQRHAGETWKDILGWELDVVIDRTGFGKFGVGHRSMGVWTHEKAPDFERLSRFTFPRQGHDVLVDNVLAGGHREYTLLMSEPEKALSNAALADEVEALNSIYSPDTLVVQSFSSTTHETTAILRLPDLPFSFLVSFPADYPTDAPPTIIGTQSTGGSGRGEGEAAVTILRDVLGRVWTPDQVCLFDLLEEASPLLRQHQDQHHHGQVENYGTDVANRSATIDPPPTSTATGPKGHDGDDEDEDEHDRLTCGLTASSTISPPPAWVMSEPLTATKSTFVARACRVTSLSDATDSISHLLATNKKVAGATHNITAWRIRSRQPPNPHAGIAAATIQDSDDDGETAAGGRLLHLMQLMDVWDVVVVVTRWYGGVKLGPDRFRLINSVARDALVRGGFDVKGEDPTTNSKPNKGKGKGKK
;
A
#
# COMPACT_ATOMS: atom_id res chain seq x y z
N MET A 1 -54.10 4.56 23.30
CA MET A 1 -53.55 3.81 22.15
C MET A 1 -52.81 4.80 21.27
N PRO A 2 -51.48 4.94 21.38
CA PRO A 2 -50.72 5.74 20.42
C PRO A 2 -50.69 4.98 19.09
N LYS A 3 -50.97 5.67 17.99
CA LYS A 3 -50.92 5.13 16.64
C LYS A 3 -49.50 4.62 16.35
N THR A 4 -49.41 3.36 15.93
CA THR A 4 -48.20 2.67 15.49
C THR A 4 -47.51 3.43 14.35
N GLU A 5 -46.21 3.68 14.50
CA GLU A 5 -45.27 4.20 13.48
C GLU A 5 -45.03 3.25 12.28
N ASP A 6 -45.86 2.22 12.09
CA ASP A 6 -45.72 1.20 11.03
C ASP A 6 -46.35 1.64 9.68
N ALA A 7 -46.35 2.93 9.33
CA ALA A 7 -47.07 3.41 8.14
C ALA A 7 -46.29 3.37 6.82
N LEU A 8 -44.97 3.15 6.84
CA LEU A 8 -44.16 2.91 5.63
C LEU A 8 -43.00 1.93 5.97
N PRO A 9 -42.70 0.94 5.12
CA PRO A 9 -41.53 0.09 5.35
C PRO A 9 -40.26 0.98 5.34
N PRO A 10 -39.33 0.83 6.30
CA PRO A 10 -38.10 1.61 6.31
C PRO A 10 -37.33 1.43 5.00
N THR A 11 -36.73 2.50 4.47
CA THR A 11 -35.81 2.39 3.33
C THR A 11 -34.63 1.51 3.71
N GLU A 12 -34.10 0.71 2.77
CA GLU A 12 -32.89 -0.08 3.02
C GLU A 12 -31.73 0.83 3.44
N ASN A 13 -30.84 0.31 4.31
CA ASN A 13 -29.69 1.05 4.77
C ASN A 13 -28.74 1.32 3.60
N LYS A 14 -28.67 2.59 3.18
CA LYS A 14 -27.69 3.03 2.18
C LYS A 14 -26.27 2.89 2.74
N THR A 15 -25.36 2.49 1.87
CA THR A 15 -23.93 2.30 2.13
C THR A 15 -23.18 2.61 0.85
N ILE A 16 -22.28 3.58 0.93
CA ILE A 16 -21.39 3.99 -0.16
C ILE A 16 -20.08 3.22 -0.03
N PHE A 17 -19.47 2.86 -1.15
CA PHE A 17 -18.10 2.34 -1.21
C PHE A 17 -17.25 3.27 -2.08
N GLN A 18 -16.23 3.90 -1.50
CA GLN A 18 -15.21 4.61 -2.26
C GLN A 18 -14.28 3.56 -2.87
N ALA A 19 -14.37 3.39 -4.19
CA ALA A 19 -13.83 2.24 -4.88
C ALA A 19 -12.37 2.41 -5.34
N PHE A 20 -11.58 3.19 -4.62
CA PHE A 20 -10.16 3.43 -4.91
C PHE A 20 -9.44 3.98 -3.67
N GLU A 21 -8.10 3.84 -3.65
CA GLU A 21 -7.19 4.57 -2.77
C GLU A 21 -6.11 5.26 -3.59
N TRP A 22 -5.38 6.21 -3.00
CA TRP A 22 -4.50 7.11 -3.74
C TRP A 22 -3.38 6.41 -4.52
N TYR A 23 -2.80 5.35 -3.96
CA TYR A 23 -1.59 4.70 -4.44
C TYR A 23 -1.82 3.49 -5.35
N LEU A 24 -3.06 3.26 -5.79
CA LEU A 24 -3.35 2.18 -6.73
C LEU A 24 -2.47 2.34 -7.98
N PRO A 25 -1.89 1.25 -8.50
CA PRO A 25 -1.01 1.33 -9.65
C PRO A 25 -1.79 1.79 -10.88
N GLY A 26 -1.15 2.63 -11.71
CA GLY A 26 -1.64 2.88 -13.07
C GLY A 26 -1.09 1.87 -14.07
N PRO A 27 -1.28 2.08 -15.38
CA PRO A 27 -0.73 1.21 -16.42
C PRO A 27 0.80 1.10 -16.31
N GLN A 28 1.37 -0.09 -16.50
CA GLN A 28 2.83 -0.27 -16.56
C GLN A 28 3.35 -0.09 -18.00
N ASP A 29 4.59 0.41 -18.13
CA ASP A 29 5.22 0.61 -19.44
C ASP A 29 5.71 -0.72 -20.03
N GLY A 30 5.21 -1.07 -21.22
CA GLY A 30 5.63 -2.25 -21.96
C GLY A 30 5.06 -3.59 -21.46
N SER A 31 4.10 -3.57 -20.54
CA SER A 31 3.36 -4.78 -20.16
C SER A 31 2.36 -5.13 -21.26
N ASP A 32 2.48 -6.35 -21.80
CA ASP A 32 1.39 -7.00 -22.54
C ASP A 32 0.08 -6.98 -21.71
N ASP A 33 -1.05 -7.09 -22.39
CA ASP A 33 -2.46 -7.00 -21.95
C ASP A 33 -2.90 -7.83 -20.71
N GLU A 34 -1.98 -8.38 -19.92
CA GLU A 34 -2.26 -9.36 -18.87
C GLU A 34 -2.72 -8.76 -17.54
N THR A 35 -2.48 -7.47 -17.26
CA THR A 35 -2.95 -6.85 -16.00
C THR A 35 -4.34 -6.24 -16.19
N PRO A 36 -5.38 -6.71 -15.47
CA PRO A 36 -6.74 -6.17 -15.57
C PRO A 36 -6.79 -4.69 -15.21
N SER A 37 -7.58 -3.91 -15.96
CA SER A 37 -7.87 -2.52 -15.59
C SER A 37 -8.67 -2.44 -14.29
N HIS A 38 -8.71 -1.27 -13.67
CA HIS A 38 -9.49 -1.04 -12.45
C HIS A 38 -10.99 -1.25 -12.69
N TYR A 39 -11.52 -0.87 -13.85
CA TYR A 39 -12.92 -1.12 -14.19
C TYR A 39 -13.23 -2.61 -14.36
N THR A 40 -12.32 -3.38 -14.97
CA THR A 40 -12.46 -4.84 -15.08
C THR A 40 -12.40 -5.50 -13.71
N LEU A 41 -11.50 -5.05 -12.84
CA LEU A 41 -11.42 -5.47 -11.44
C LEU A 41 -12.71 -5.15 -10.67
N LEU A 42 -13.21 -3.92 -10.77
CA LEU A 42 -14.46 -3.54 -10.11
C LEU A 42 -15.64 -4.37 -10.62
N THR A 43 -15.66 -4.69 -11.92
CA THR A 43 -16.71 -5.51 -12.53
C THR A 43 -16.77 -6.91 -11.89
N SER A 44 -15.62 -7.56 -11.66
CA SER A 44 -15.57 -8.88 -10.99
C SER A 44 -15.98 -8.81 -9.51
N LEU A 45 -15.80 -7.66 -8.86
CA LEU A 45 -16.17 -7.43 -7.46
C LEU A 45 -17.65 -7.09 -7.25
N LEU A 46 -18.38 -6.62 -8.27
CA LEU A 46 -19.78 -6.17 -8.15
C LEU A 46 -20.73 -7.19 -7.48
N PRO A 47 -20.71 -8.49 -7.82
CA PRO A 47 -21.57 -9.47 -7.14
C PRO A 47 -21.29 -9.55 -5.63
N HIS A 48 -20.00 -9.46 -5.26
CA HIS A 48 -19.57 -9.49 -3.87
C HIS A 48 -19.98 -8.22 -3.13
N LEU A 49 -19.78 -7.04 -3.74
CA LEU A 49 -20.18 -5.75 -3.17
C LEU A 49 -21.70 -5.66 -2.98
N ALA A 50 -22.49 -6.18 -3.92
CA ALA A 50 -23.95 -6.25 -3.78
C ALA A 50 -24.37 -7.20 -2.64
N ALA A 51 -23.68 -8.34 -2.51
CA ALA A 51 -23.89 -9.27 -1.40
C ALA A 51 -23.60 -8.61 -0.03
N LEU A 52 -22.56 -7.77 0.06
CA LEU A 52 -22.25 -6.97 1.27
C LEU A 52 -23.36 -5.99 1.65
N GLY A 53 -24.12 -5.50 0.68
CA GLY A 53 -25.10 -4.42 0.87
C GLY A 53 -24.55 -3.04 0.51
N ILE A 54 -23.51 -2.99 -0.32
CA ILE A 54 -23.13 -1.74 -0.99
C ILE A 54 -24.25 -1.39 -1.96
N THR A 55 -24.77 -0.17 -1.84
CA THR A 55 -25.87 0.35 -2.68
C THR A 55 -25.39 1.43 -3.63
N HIS A 56 -24.26 2.07 -3.31
CA HIS A 56 -23.67 3.13 -4.11
C HIS A 56 -22.16 2.92 -4.18
N LEU A 57 -21.58 3.07 -5.36
CA LEU A 57 -20.15 2.89 -5.61
C LEU A 57 -19.58 4.19 -6.17
N TRP A 58 -18.72 4.86 -5.40
CA TRP A 58 -18.03 6.08 -5.79
C TRP A 58 -16.75 5.72 -6.54
N LEU A 59 -16.77 5.99 -7.85
CA LEU A 59 -15.62 5.81 -8.74
C LEU A 59 -14.62 6.97 -8.59
N PRO A 60 -13.32 6.75 -8.83
CA PRO A 60 -12.39 7.87 -9.02
C PRO A 60 -12.75 8.68 -10.28
N PRO A 61 -12.18 9.88 -10.47
CA PRO A 61 -12.44 10.67 -11.68
C PRO A 61 -11.98 9.90 -12.94
N GLY A 62 -12.96 9.54 -13.79
CA GLY A 62 -12.75 8.69 -14.96
C GLY A 62 -12.56 9.45 -16.28
N CYS A 63 -12.36 10.77 -16.23
CA CYS A 63 -12.05 11.60 -17.40
C CYS A 63 -10.52 11.68 -17.62
N LYS A 64 -10.10 12.04 -18.84
CA LYS A 64 -8.70 12.22 -19.17
C LYS A 64 -8.09 13.38 -18.38
N ALA A 65 -7.02 13.08 -17.66
CA ALA A 65 -6.28 14.02 -16.84
C ALA A 65 -4.90 14.35 -17.45
N THR A 66 -3.98 14.89 -16.66
CA THR A 66 -2.66 15.35 -17.15
C THR A 66 -1.82 14.23 -17.76
N SER A 67 -2.04 12.99 -17.33
CA SER A 67 -1.43 11.79 -17.87
C SER A 67 -2.27 10.54 -17.56
N VAL A 68 -1.90 9.39 -18.12
CA VAL A 68 -2.49 8.08 -17.78
C VAL A 68 -2.09 7.56 -16.39
N GLN A 69 -1.19 8.25 -15.68
CA GLN A 69 -0.82 7.92 -14.29
C GLN A 69 -1.52 8.82 -13.27
N ASP A 70 -2.19 9.88 -13.72
CA ASP A 70 -2.90 10.83 -12.87
C ASP A 70 -4.14 10.14 -12.26
N ASN A 71 -4.41 10.41 -10.99
CA ASN A 71 -5.59 9.89 -10.28
C ASN A 71 -6.91 10.45 -10.83
N GLY A 72 -6.85 11.52 -11.62
CA GLY A 72 -7.99 12.10 -12.31
C GLY A 72 -8.32 13.52 -11.86
N TYR A 73 -7.76 13.99 -10.74
CA TYR A 73 -8.01 15.34 -10.22
C TYR A 73 -7.37 16.43 -11.08
N GLY A 74 -6.29 16.13 -11.82
CA GLY A 74 -5.73 17.02 -12.83
C GLY A 74 -6.49 17.00 -14.16
N ILE A 75 -7.80 17.29 -14.16
CA ILE A 75 -8.67 17.13 -15.34
C ILE A 75 -8.17 17.93 -16.55
N TYR A 76 -7.95 17.22 -17.66
CA TYR A 76 -7.66 17.82 -18.96
C TYR A 76 -8.93 17.94 -19.80
N ASP A 77 -9.66 16.84 -20.02
CA ASP A 77 -10.84 16.79 -20.90
C ASP A 77 -11.99 15.98 -20.30
N LEU A 78 -13.07 16.68 -19.95
CA LEU A 78 -14.26 16.10 -19.31
C LEU A 78 -15.01 15.11 -20.22
N TYR A 79 -14.88 15.24 -21.54
CA TYR A 79 -15.56 14.39 -22.52
C TYR A 79 -14.74 13.18 -22.99
N ASP A 80 -13.49 13.05 -22.54
CA ASP A 80 -12.63 11.91 -22.85
C ASP A 80 -12.62 10.93 -21.68
N LEU A 81 -13.38 9.83 -21.78
CA LEU A 81 -13.46 8.78 -20.76
C LEU A 81 -12.37 7.70 -20.92
N GLY A 82 -11.21 8.07 -21.50
CA GLY A 82 -10.20 7.11 -21.94
C GLY A 82 -10.54 6.52 -23.31
N GLU A 83 -11.09 7.33 -24.21
CA GLU A 83 -11.47 6.93 -25.58
C GLU A 83 -10.48 7.48 -26.62
N PHE A 84 -9.88 8.65 -26.36
CA PHE A 84 -9.08 9.36 -27.35
C PHE A 84 -7.57 9.28 -27.08
N ASP A 85 -6.79 9.41 -28.16
CA ASP A 85 -5.34 9.50 -28.16
C ASP A 85 -4.86 10.87 -27.63
N ALA A 86 -5.07 11.11 -26.33
CA ALA A 86 -4.65 12.31 -25.64
C ALA A 86 -3.91 11.96 -24.35
N LYS A 87 -2.80 12.66 -24.08
CA LYS A 87 -2.00 12.57 -22.84
C LYS A 87 -1.61 11.14 -22.42
N ARG A 88 -1.44 10.23 -23.40
CA ARG A 88 -1.22 8.78 -23.15
C ARG A 88 0.23 8.34 -22.99
N ASN A 89 1.20 9.22 -23.23
CA ASN A 89 2.64 8.92 -23.10
C ASN A 89 3.08 7.58 -23.76
N GLY A 90 2.49 7.23 -24.91
CA GLY A 90 2.80 5.98 -25.64
C GLY A 90 1.91 4.77 -25.31
N GLN A 91 1.07 4.85 -24.29
CA GLN A 91 0.09 3.81 -23.92
C GLN A 91 -1.13 3.79 -24.85
N PRO A 92 -1.96 2.73 -24.91
CA PRO A 92 -3.26 2.77 -25.60
C PRO A 92 -4.19 3.89 -25.09
N ALA A 93 -5.27 4.19 -25.81
CA ALA A 93 -6.26 5.16 -25.34
C ALA A 93 -6.98 4.63 -24.09
N ARG A 94 -6.67 5.23 -22.93
CA ARG A 94 -7.25 4.89 -21.62
C ARG A 94 -7.04 6.03 -20.63
N THR A 95 -7.70 5.95 -19.49
CA THR A 95 -7.31 6.66 -18.27
C THR A 95 -6.42 5.77 -17.40
N LYS A 96 -6.02 6.24 -16.22
CA LYS A 96 -5.40 5.38 -15.20
C LYS A 96 -6.25 4.13 -14.94
N TRP A 97 -7.56 4.32 -14.82
CA TRP A 97 -8.52 3.32 -14.36
C TRP A 97 -8.94 2.32 -15.44
N GLY A 98 -8.88 2.69 -16.71
CA GLY A 98 -9.24 1.83 -17.83
C GLY A 98 -9.74 2.63 -19.05
N SER A 99 -10.22 1.91 -20.05
CA SER A 99 -10.85 2.45 -21.25
C SER A 99 -12.33 2.77 -21.02
N LYS A 100 -12.91 3.53 -21.96
CA LYS A 100 -14.34 3.85 -21.95
C LYS A 100 -15.22 2.59 -22.09
N ASP A 101 -14.82 1.63 -22.91
CA ASP A 101 -15.62 0.43 -23.17
C ASP A 101 -15.71 -0.43 -21.90
N GLU A 102 -14.59 -0.60 -21.19
CA GLU A 102 -14.56 -1.29 -19.89
C GLU A 102 -15.42 -0.56 -18.85
N LEU A 103 -15.38 0.78 -18.81
CA LEU A 103 -16.24 1.58 -17.94
C LEU A 103 -17.73 1.38 -18.25
N GLN A 104 -18.11 1.30 -19.52
CA GLN A 104 -19.50 1.06 -19.92
C GLN A 104 -19.98 -0.33 -19.51
N VAL A 105 -19.14 -1.36 -19.69
CA VAL A 105 -19.42 -2.72 -19.20
C VAL A 105 -19.60 -2.70 -17.68
N PHE A 106 -18.67 -2.09 -16.95
CA PHE A 106 -18.76 -1.93 -15.50
C PHE A 106 -20.10 -1.31 -15.06
N CYS A 107 -20.46 -0.15 -15.64
CA CYS A 107 -21.70 0.54 -15.27
C CYS A 107 -22.96 -0.29 -15.58
N GLN A 108 -22.96 -1.04 -16.68
CA GLN A 108 -24.06 -1.93 -17.04
C GLN A 108 -24.21 -3.08 -16.04
N VAL A 109 -23.11 -3.76 -15.69
CA VAL A 109 -23.12 -4.85 -14.69
C VAL A 109 -23.48 -4.30 -13.30
N ALA A 110 -23.03 -3.09 -12.94
CA ALA A 110 -23.37 -2.47 -11.66
C ALA A 110 -24.89 -2.26 -11.55
N LYS A 111 -25.52 -1.80 -12.64
CA LYS A 111 -26.97 -1.64 -12.72
C LYS A 111 -27.70 -2.98 -12.59
N GLU A 112 -27.22 -4.05 -13.22
CA GLU A 112 -27.80 -5.40 -13.12
C GLU A 112 -27.78 -5.93 -11.68
N HIS A 113 -26.77 -5.55 -10.90
CA HIS A 113 -26.67 -5.86 -9.47
C HIS A 113 -27.35 -4.83 -8.54
N GLY A 114 -28.02 -3.81 -9.10
CA GLY A 114 -28.72 -2.78 -8.31
C GLY A 114 -27.80 -1.81 -7.57
N ILE A 115 -26.53 -1.69 -7.99
CA ILE A 115 -25.55 -0.75 -7.43
C ILE A 115 -25.58 0.55 -8.23
N ASN A 116 -25.80 1.67 -7.54
CA ASN A 116 -25.78 3.01 -8.12
C ASN A 116 -24.34 3.51 -8.26
N VAL A 117 -23.90 3.83 -9.47
CA VAL A 117 -22.56 4.40 -9.70
C VAL A 117 -22.56 5.90 -9.42
N LEU A 118 -21.71 6.37 -8.50
CA LEU A 118 -21.47 7.79 -8.24
C LEU A 118 -20.22 8.23 -8.99
N TRP A 119 -20.39 9.18 -9.91
CA TRP A 119 -19.30 9.75 -10.69
C TRP A 119 -18.59 10.86 -9.92
N ASP A 120 -17.26 10.87 -9.93
CA ASP A 120 -16.47 11.96 -9.35
C ASP A 120 -16.39 13.15 -10.32
N ALA A 121 -17.05 14.25 -9.97
CA ALA A 121 -17.17 15.45 -10.79
C ALA A 121 -16.18 16.51 -10.32
N VAL A 122 -15.04 16.58 -11.01
CA VAL A 122 -13.99 17.58 -10.80
C VAL A 122 -14.24 18.76 -11.73
N LEU A 123 -14.85 19.81 -11.18
CA LEU A 123 -15.36 20.97 -11.94
C LEU A 123 -14.71 22.30 -11.56
N ASN A 124 -13.76 22.30 -10.63
CA ASN A 124 -13.10 23.52 -10.19
C ASN A 124 -12.14 24.09 -11.25
N HIS A 125 -11.32 23.23 -11.86
CA HIS A 125 -10.18 23.64 -12.65
C HIS A 125 -9.94 22.73 -13.86
N LYS A 126 -9.03 23.17 -14.75
CA LYS A 126 -8.49 22.36 -15.84
C LYS A 126 -6.96 22.39 -15.84
N ALA A 127 -6.33 21.29 -16.19
CA ALA A 127 -4.88 21.09 -16.15
C ALA A 127 -4.33 20.56 -17.49
N ALA A 128 -3.03 20.74 -17.70
CA ALA A 128 -2.30 20.26 -18.90
C ALA A 128 -2.86 20.77 -20.24
N ALA A 129 -3.09 22.09 -20.34
CA ALA A 129 -3.47 22.78 -21.57
C ALA A 129 -2.58 22.38 -22.77
N ASP A 130 -3.13 22.45 -23.98
CA ASP A 130 -2.44 22.06 -25.22
C ASP A 130 -1.41 23.10 -25.65
N ASP A 131 -1.72 24.37 -25.41
CA ASP A 131 -0.83 25.48 -25.75
C ASP A 131 -0.94 26.60 -24.71
N LYS A 132 -0.02 27.53 -24.83
CA LYS A 132 -0.03 28.78 -24.09
C LYS A 132 -0.67 29.87 -24.91
N GLU A 133 -1.10 30.93 -24.24
CA GLU A 133 -1.54 32.14 -24.90
C GLU A 133 -1.19 33.38 -24.09
N VAL A 134 -1.24 34.52 -24.77
CA VAL A 134 -1.08 35.83 -24.13
C VAL A 134 -2.35 36.18 -23.40
N SER A 135 -2.22 36.44 -22.10
CA SER A 135 -3.32 36.82 -21.23
C SER A 135 -2.93 38.04 -20.38
N HIS A 136 -3.94 38.72 -19.84
CA HIS A 136 -3.74 39.87 -18.98
C HIS A 136 -4.19 39.51 -17.57
N ALA A 137 -3.35 39.81 -16.58
CA ALA A 137 -3.62 39.44 -15.21
C ALA A 137 -3.13 40.49 -14.22
N VAL A 138 -3.58 40.32 -12.97
CA VAL A 138 -2.98 40.90 -11.78
C VAL A 138 -2.57 39.78 -10.84
N LYS A 139 -1.43 39.94 -10.20
CA LYS A 139 -1.05 39.10 -9.06
C LYS A 139 -1.86 39.51 -7.83
N VAL A 140 -2.38 38.54 -7.09
CA VAL A 140 -3.09 38.75 -5.81
C VAL A 140 -2.30 38.19 -4.64
N ASP A 141 -2.65 38.61 -3.42
CA ASP A 141 -2.03 38.08 -2.20
C ASP A 141 -2.52 36.63 -1.96
N PRO A 142 -1.62 35.64 -1.86
CA PRO A 142 -2.01 34.26 -1.60
C PRO A 142 -2.67 34.05 -0.23
N LYS A 143 -2.57 35.00 0.71
CA LYS A 143 -3.23 34.95 2.03
C LYS A 143 -4.54 35.74 2.08
N ASP A 144 -4.80 36.56 1.07
CA ASP A 144 -6.04 37.33 0.94
C ASP A 144 -6.28 37.67 -0.55
N ARG A 145 -7.01 36.81 -1.25
CA ARG A 145 -7.12 36.85 -2.72
C ARG A 145 -7.97 38.03 -3.20
N THR A 146 -8.61 38.75 -2.27
CA THR A 146 -9.29 40.01 -2.54
C THR A 146 -8.30 41.17 -2.76
N LYS A 147 -7.04 41.02 -2.33
CA LYS A 147 -6.00 42.05 -2.42
C LYS A 147 -5.10 41.86 -3.63
N THR A 148 -5.23 42.79 -4.57
CA THR A 148 -4.33 42.91 -5.71
C THR A 148 -2.98 43.49 -5.29
N THR A 149 -1.88 42.82 -5.65
CA THR A 149 -0.50 43.22 -5.26
C THR A 149 0.30 43.88 -6.38
N THR A 150 -0.20 43.81 -7.62
CA THR A 150 0.48 44.34 -8.81
C THR A 150 -0.47 45.15 -9.68
N ARG A 151 0.07 46.03 -10.54
CA ARG A 151 -0.72 46.65 -11.61
C ARG A 151 -0.99 45.60 -12.71
N PRO A 152 -2.07 45.74 -13.50
CA PRO A 152 -2.33 44.93 -14.69
C PRO A 152 -1.08 44.74 -15.56
N PHE A 153 -0.78 43.50 -15.93
CA PHE A 153 0.33 43.19 -16.82
C PHE A 153 0.01 42.01 -17.74
N GLU A 154 0.74 41.96 -18.86
CA GLU A 154 0.64 40.85 -19.81
C GLU A 154 1.52 39.68 -19.36
N MET A 155 0.97 38.47 -19.42
CA MET A 155 1.61 37.21 -19.07
C MET A 155 1.37 36.15 -20.15
N GLU A 156 2.03 35.01 -20.02
CA GLU A 156 1.78 33.84 -20.86
C GLU A 156 1.21 32.71 -19.97
N SER A 157 0.01 32.22 -20.29
CA SER A 157 -0.73 31.25 -19.47
C SER A 157 -1.06 29.96 -20.23
N TRP A 158 -1.03 28.83 -19.53
CA TRP A 158 -1.45 27.52 -20.03
C TRP A 158 -2.97 27.38 -20.00
N THR A 159 -3.66 28.01 -20.95
CA THR A 159 -5.13 28.11 -20.96
C THR A 159 -5.79 27.69 -22.28
N VAL A 160 -5.00 27.30 -23.29
CA VAL A 160 -5.55 26.84 -24.58
C VAL A 160 -5.85 25.36 -24.51
N PHE A 161 -7.13 24.99 -24.55
CA PHE A 161 -7.57 23.58 -24.64
C PHE A 161 -8.32 23.37 -25.95
N ASN A 162 -7.68 22.67 -26.88
CA ASN A 162 -8.20 22.41 -28.21
C ASN A 162 -8.70 20.98 -28.38
N PHE A 163 -8.28 20.06 -27.51
CA PHE A 163 -8.70 18.65 -27.55
C PHE A 163 -8.49 18.01 -28.94
N PRO A 164 -7.28 18.10 -29.53
CA PRO A 164 -7.05 17.74 -30.93
C PRO A 164 -7.44 16.28 -31.25
N ALA A 165 -7.23 15.36 -30.31
CA ALA A 165 -7.58 13.96 -30.48
C ALA A 165 -9.09 13.68 -30.49
N ARG A 166 -9.87 14.43 -29.69
CA ARG A 166 -11.34 14.33 -29.65
C ARG A 166 -12.00 15.12 -30.78
N GLY A 167 -11.35 16.18 -31.26
CA GLY A 167 -11.93 17.12 -32.22
C GLY A 167 -13.17 17.78 -31.63
N SER A 168 -14.32 17.62 -32.29
CA SER A 168 -15.62 18.15 -31.83
C SER A 168 -16.60 17.04 -31.43
N LYS A 169 -16.11 15.81 -31.20
CA LYS A 169 -16.97 14.72 -30.74
C LYS A 169 -17.47 15.05 -29.33
N TYR A 170 -18.77 14.87 -29.11
CA TYR A 170 -19.55 15.19 -27.90
C TYR A 170 -19.72 16.68 -27.58
N SER A 171 -18.67 17.50 -27.71
CA SER A 171 -18.71 18.95 -27.56
C SER A 171 -17.70 19.63 -28.48
N ASP A 172 -18.11 20.74 -29.10
CA ASP A 172 -17.26 21.61 -29.92
C ASP A 172 -16.55 22.71 -29.12
N MET A 173 -16.83 22.82 -27.81
CA MET A 173 -16.23 23.81 -26.92
C MET A 173 -14.70 23.73 -26.93
N LYS A 174 -14.07 24.90 -27.13
CA LYS A 174 -12.63 25.11 -27.02
C LYS A 174 -12.37 26.13 -25.92
N TRP A 175 -11.34 25.91 -25.13
CA TRP A 175 -11.04 26.76 -23.99
C TRP A 175 -9.86 27.67 -24.27
N ASN A 176 -9.96 28.89 -23.78
CA ASN A 176 -8.90 29.89 -23.78
C ASN A 176 -8.99 30.68 -22.47
N TRP A 177 -8.06 31.62 -22.27
CA TRP A 177 -7.91 32.34 -21.01
C TRP A 177 -9.18 33.06 -20.57
N VAL A 178 -10.12 33.43 -21.47
CA VAL A 178 -11.38 34.10 -21.10
C VAL A 178 -12.33 33.22 -20.28
N HIS A 179 -12.17 31.90 -20.34
CA HIS A 179 -13.01 30.92 -19.65
C HIS A 179 -12.53 30.56 -18.24
N PHE A 180 -11.45 31.17 -17.76
CA PHE A 180 -10.85 30.89 -16.46
C PHE A 180 -10.77 32.13 -15.57
N THR A 181 -10.95 32.03 -14.25
CA THR A 181 -10.77 33.19 -13.35
C THR A 181 -9.29 33.49 -13.11
N ALA A 182 -8.46 32.46 -12.97
CA ALA A 182 -7.05 32.60 -12.58
C ALA A 182 -6.17 31.38 -12.90
N VAL A 183 -4.85 31.58 -12.77
CA VAL A 183 -3.79 30.56 -12.85
C VAL A 183 -2.72 30.78 -11.78
N ASP A 184 -1.87 29.78 -11.51
CA ASP A 184 -0.77 29.83 -10.52
C ASP A 184 0.62 30.05 -11.13
N TYR A 185 0.73 30.14 -12.46
CA TYR A 185 2.02 30.17 -13.16
C TYR A 185 2.03 31.09 -14.38
N ASP A 186 2.97 32.05 -14.39
CA ASP A 186 3.32 32.84 -15.57
C ASP A 186 4.48 32.18 -16.32
N ALA A 187 4.18 31.61 -17.49
CA ALA A 187 5.15 30.91 -18.30
C ALA A 187 6.20 31.84 -18.95
N ARG A 188 5.87 33.12 -19.12
CA ARG A 188 6.79 34.13 -19.70
C ARG A 188 7.86 34.50 -18.70
N ARG A 189 7.46 34.76 -17.45
CA ARG A 189 8.37 35.14 -16.35
C ARG A 189 8.92 33.94 -15.58
N LYS A 190 8.34 32.75 -15.79
CA LYS A 190 8.62 31.53 -15.03
C LYS A 190 8.41 31.74 -13.53
N GLU A 191 7.29 32.38 -13.19
CA GLU A 191 6.98 32.83 -11.85
C GLU A 191 5.73 32.13 -11.33
N HIS A 192 5.80 31.63 -10.09
CA HIS A 192 4.65 31.14 -9.35
C HIS A 192 3.96 32.25 -8.56
N GLY A 193 2.64 32.18 -8.49
CA GLY A 193 1.80 33.07 -7.69
C GLY A 193 0.36 33.01 -8.17
N VAL A 194 -0.59 33.57 -7.42
CA VAL A 194 -2.00 33.57 -7.86
C VAL A 194 -2.21 34.76 -8.80
N PHE A 195 -2.48 34.47 -10.07
CA PHE A 195 -2.69 35.47 -11.11
C PHE A 195 -4.17 35.48 -11.53
N LYS A 196 -4.90 36.52 -11.11
CA LYS A 196 -6.28 36.74 -11.50
C LYS A 196 -6.32 37.38 -12.88
N PHE A 197 -7.02 36.75 -13.82
CA PHE A 197 -7.16 37.30 -15.15
C PHE A 197 -8.07 38.52 -15.18
N ILE A 198 -7.74 39.47 -16.05
CA ILE A 198 -8.47 40.73 -16.26
C ILE A 198 -8.44 41.11 -17.74
N GLY A 199 -9.33 42.00 -18.18
CA GLY A 199 -9.31 42.56 -19.54
C GLY A 199 -10.56 42.26 -20.36
N GLN A 200 -10.50 42.58 -21.65
CA GLN A 200 -11.66 42.46 -22.54
C GLN A 200 -12.07 40.99 -22.71
N GLY A 201 -13.37 40.70 -22.54
CA GLY A 201 -13.91 39.34 -22.60
C GLY A 201 -14.03 38.66 -21.24
N LYS A 202 -13.35 39.17 -20.20
CA LYS A 202 -13.61 38.78 -18.81
C LYS A 202 -14.95 39.36 -18.34
N ARG A 203 -15.76 38.50 -17.70
CA ARG A 203 -17.07 38.89 -17.18
C ARG A 203 -17.19 38.75 -15.66
N GLY A 204 -16.42 37.86 -15.04
CA GLY A 204 -16.45 37.60 -13.61
C GLY A 204 -15.29 38.23 -12.84
N GLU A 205 -15.61 38.72 -11.64
CA GLU A 205 -14.67 38.71 -10.51
C GLU A 205 -14.58 37.29 -9.96
N TRP A 206 -13.84 37.08 -8.87
CA TRP A 206 -13.93 35.84 -8.09
C TRP A 206 -15.40 35.48 -7.81
N ALA A 207 -15.72 34.18 -7.81
CA ALA A 207 -17.04 33.73 -7.35
C ALA A 207 -17.28 34.24 -5.90
N THR A 208 -18.46 34.79 -5.63
CA THR A 208 -18.75 35.45 -4.35
C THR A 208 -19.33 34.52 -3.30
N ASP A 209 -19.76 33.33 -3.71
CA ASP A 209 -20.43 32.31 -2.91
C ASP A 209 -19.57 31.05 -2.74
N VAL A 210 -18.29 31.27 -2.42
CA VAL A 210 -17.26 30.27 -2.10
C VAL A 210 -16.79 30.44 -0.66
N SER A 211 -15.88 29.59 -0.17
CA SER A 211 -15.29 29.77 1.17
C SER A 211 -14.58 31.14 1.29
N GLU A 212 -14.78 31.80 2.43
CA GLU A 212 -14.12 33.08 2.78
C GLU A 212 -12.68 32.89 3.30
N GLU A 213 -12.22 31.64 3.42
CA GLU A 213 -10.83 31.34 3.71
C GLU A 213 -9.90 32.08 2.74
N LEU A 214 -8.83 32.66 3.27
CA LEU A 214 -7.86 33.43 2.50
C LEU A 214 -8.55 34.61 1.74
N GLY A 215 -9.60 35.18 2.34
CA GLY A 215 -10.42 36.28 1.83
C GLY A 215 -11.46 35.84 0.80
N ASN A 216 -11.03 35.02 -0.16
CA ASN A 216 -11.87 34.36 -1.14
C ASN A 216 -11.13 33.11 -1.63
N TYR A 217 -11.79 31.95 -1.57
CA TYR A 217 -11.17 30.67 -1.91
C TYR A 217 -11.66 30.06 -3.22
N ASP A 218 -12.07 30.88 -4.20
CA ASP A 218 -12.38 30.45 -5.57
C ASP A 218 -11.13 29.75 -6.17
N TYR A 219 -10.00 30.47 -6.21
CA TYR A 219 -8.76 29.88 -6.71
C TYR A 219 -8.18 28.79 -5.80
N LEU A 220 -8.10 27.56 -6.32
CA LEU A 220 -7.40 26.44 -5.68
C LEU A 220 -6.07 26.10 -6.39
N MET A 221 -6.12 25.67 -7.65
CA MET A 221 -4.96 25.19 -8.42
C MET A 221 -5.21 25.18 -9.94
N PHE A 222 -4.14 25.03 -10.73
CA PHE A 222 -4.19 24.97 -12.20
C PHE A 222 -4.92 26.18 -12.83
N ALA A 223 -5.66 25.97 -13.93
CA ALA A 223 -6.51 26.99 -14.55
C ALA A 223 -7.93 26.89 -13.98
N ASP A 224 -8.28 27.86 -13.14
CA ASP A 224 -9.52 27.89 -12.35
C ASP A 224 -10.70 28.34 -13.21
N ILE A 225 -11.79 27.57 -13.23
CA ILE A 225 -12.88 27.73 -14.20
C ILE A 225 -13.79 28.92 -13.84
N ASP A 226 -14.05 29.79 -14.82
CA ASP A 226 -15.03 30.88 -14.68
C ASP A 226 -16.46 30.37 -14.88
N HIS A 227 -17.08 29.95 -13.77
CA HIS A 227 -18.47 29.48 -13.72
C HIS A 227 -19.52 30.57 -13.99
N SER A 228 -19.13 31.84 -14.11
CA SER A 228 -20.02 32.92 -14.55
C SER A 228 -20.09 33.03 -16.07
N HIS A 229 -19.11 32.48 -16.79
CA HIS A 229 -19.04 32.59 -18.24
C HIS A 229 -20.14 31.73 -18.92
N PRO A 230 -21.02 32.31 -19.76
CA PRO A 230 -22.18 31.59 -20.32
C PRO A 230 -21.83 30.33 -21.12
N ALA A 231 -20.76 30.38 -21.94
CA ALA A 231 -20.33 29.23 -22.72
C ALA A 231 -19.82 28.09 -21.83
N VAL A 232 -19.11 28.42 -20.74
CA VAL A 232 -18.61 27.46 -19.74
C VAL A 232 -19.79 26.80 -19.05
N ARG A 233 -20.73 27.59 -18.52
CA ARG A 233 -21.94 27.07 -17.87
C ARG A 233 -22.70 26.13 -18.81
N SER A 234 -22.93 26.54 -20.06
CA SER A 234 -23.66 25.71 -21.01
C SER A 234 -22.93 24.39 -21.30
N ASP A 235 -21.62 24.41 -21.49
CA ASP A 235 -20.83 23.21 -21.77
C ASP A 235 -20.82 22.25 -20.57
N LEU A 236 -20.64 22.76 -19.35
CA LEU A 236 -20.67 21.92 -18.14
C LEU A 236 -22.05 21.30 -17.88
N MET A 237 -23.15 22.02 -18.15
CA MET A 237 -24.51 21.47 -18.05
C MET A 237 -24.75 20.37 -19.10
N ASN A 238 -24.28 20.59 -20.33
CA ASN A 238 -24.34 19.61 -21.41
C ASN A 238 -23.51 18.37 -21.06
N TRP A 239 -22.30 18.55 -20.52
CA TRP A 239 -21.43 17.47 -20.06
C TRP A 239 -22.12 16.65 -18.97
N ALA A 240 -22.67 17.30 -17.95
CA ALA A 240 -23.31 16.62 -16.84
C ALA A 240 -24.50 15.77 -17.30
N THR A 241 -25.33 16.30 -18.21
CA THR A 241 -26.43 15.52 -18.82
C THR A 241 -25.90 14.37 -19.68
N TRP A 242 -24.87 14.64 -20.49
CA TRP A 242 -24.25 13.64 -21.37
C TRP A 242 -23.69 12.47 -20.58
N ILE A 243 -22.87 12.71 -19.56
CA ILE A 243 -22.22 11.64 -18.79
C ILE A 243 -23.23 10.85 -17.96
N SER A 244 -24.19 11.55 -17.33
CA SER A 244 -25.26 10.91 -16.56
C SER A 244 -26.11 9.98 -17.41
N SER A 245 -26.42 10.40 -18.65
CA SER A 245 -27.22 9.60 -19.58
C SER A 245 -26.41 8.47 -20.20
N THR A 246 -25.15 8.74 -20.58
CA THR A 246 -24.26 7.78 -21.25
C THR A 246 -23.92 6.59 -20.36
N LEU A 247 -23.69 6.84 -19.06
CA LEU A 247 -23.32 5.81 -18.09
C LEU A 247 -24.48 5.40 -17.17
N GLN A 248 -25.66 6.00 -17.34
CA GLN A 248 -26.85 5.76 -16.50
C GLN A 248 -26.58 5.91 -14.99
N LEU A 249 -25.96 7.03 -14.62
CA LEU A 249 -25.37 7.22 -13.30
C LEU A 249 -26.38 7.15 -12.13
N GLY A 250 -25.87 6.65 -11.02
CA GLY A 250 -26.43 6.66 -9.67
C GLY A 250 -26.55 8.06 -9.06
N GLY A 251 -25.70 8.98 -9.50
CA GLY A 251 -25.47 10.27 -8.88
C GLY A 251 -24.03 10.73 -9.07
N MET A 252 -23.59 11.68 -8.24
CA MET A 252 -22.22 12.23 -8.32
C MET A 252 -21.64 12.51 -6.92
N ARG A 253 -20.34 12.28 -6.79
CA ARG A 253 -19.49 12.92 -5.77
C ARG A 253 -18.94 14.19 -6.40
N LEU A 254 -19.13 15.32 -5.75
CA LEU A 254 -18.72 16.63 -6.27
C LEU A 254 -17.44 17.04 -5.55
N ASP A 255 -16.36 17.16 -6.32
CA ASP A 255 -15.03 17.52 -5.83
C ASP A 255 -14.95 19.01 -5.49
N ALA A 256 -14.18 19.37 -4.46
CA ALA A 256 -13.70 20.72 -4.17
C ALA A 256 -14.80 21.80 -4.15
N ILE A 257 -16.02 21.48 -3.70
CA ILE A 257 -17.19 22.37 -3.88
C ILE A 257 -17.14 23.66 -3.05
N LYS A 258 -16.17 23.80 -2.16
CA LYS A 258 -15.91 25.06 -1.45
C LYS A 258 -15.16 26.10 -2.30
N HIS A 259 -14.69 25.70 -3.47
CA HIS A 259 -13.79 26.46 -4.33
C HIS A 259 -14.43 26.95 -5.63
N TYR A 260 -15.71 26.69 -5.88
CA TYR A 260 -16.40 27.28 -7.02
C TYR A 260 -17.86 27.57 -6.69
N SER A 261 -18.48 28.42 -7.51
CA SER A 261 -19.79 29.01 -7.20
C SER A 261 -20.85 28.00 -6.79
N LEU A 262 -21.34 28.10 -5.56
CA LEU A 262 -22.44 27.29 -5.04
C LEU A 262 -23.74 27.52 -5.84
N SER A 263 -23.96 28.73 -6.36
CA SER A 263 -25.08 29.05 -7.25
C SER A 263 -25.00 28.29 -8.58
N PHE A 264 -23.80 28.16 -9.16
CA PHE A 264 -23.61 27.28 -10.31
C PHE A 264 -23.95 25.83 -9.96
N LEU A 265 -23.43 25.34 -8.83
CA LEU A 265 -23.68 23.97 -8.40
C LEU A 265 -25.18 23.72 -8.17
N HIS A 266 -25.88 24.65 -7.52
CA HIS A 266 -27.32 24.59 -7.31
C HIS A 266 -28.08 24.49 -8.64
N ASP A 267 -27.72 25.29 -9.65
CA ASP A 267 -28.31 25.21 -10.98
C ASP A 267 -27.98 23.89 -11.68
N LEU A 268 -26.77 23.36 -11.50
CA LEU A 268 -26.34 22.09 -12.08
C LEU A 268 -27.18 20.92 -11.55
N LEU A 269 -27.41 20.86 -10.24
CA LEU A 269 -28.23 19.80 -9.64
C LEU A 269 -29.69 19.91 -10.11
N ARG A 270 -30.23 21.15 -10.19
CA ARG A 270 -31.59 21.38 -10.73
C ARG A 270 -31.69 21.00 -12.20
N HIS A 271 -30.66 21.27 -12.99
CA HIS A 271 -30.59 20.87 -14.40
C HIS A 271 -30.71 19.35 -14.51
N LEU A 272 -29.86 18.60 -13.80
CA LEU A 272 -29.87 17.14 -13.80
C LEU A 272 -31.18 16.52 -13.30
N ASP A 273 -31.84 17.17 -12.32
CA ASP A 273 -33.17 16.77 -11.84
C ASP A 273 -34.23 16.78 -12.95
N THR A 274 -34.03 17.60 -13.99
CA THR A 274 -35.00 17.80 -15.09
C THR A 274 -34.58 17.19 -16.42
N THR A 275 -33.28 16.97 -16.65
CA THR A 275 -32.75 16.48 -17.94
C THR A 275 -32.42 15.00 -17.97
N THR A 276 -32.27 14.36 -16.81
CA THR A 276 -31.93 12.93 -16.72
C THR A 276 -33.17 12.09 -16.40
N SER A 277 -33.19 10.83 -16.83
CA SER A 277 -34.31 9.92 -16.58
C SER A 277 -34.51 9.59 -15.10
N ARG A 278 -33.46 9.67 -14.29
CA ARG A 278 -33.52 9.45 -12.84
C ARG A 278 -33.95 10.71 -12.07
N GLY A 279 -33.71 11.89 -12.63
CA GLY A 279 -34.09 13.17 -12.04
C GLY A 279 -33.71 13.27 -10.56
N LYS A 280 -34.71 13.44 -9.70
CA LYS A 280 -34.52 13.58 -8.24
C LYS A 280 -34.03 12.31 -7.53
N ASP A 281 -34.01 11.16 -8.19
CA ASP A 281 -33.45 9.92 -7.64
C ASP A 281 -31.91 9.88 -7.73
N LEU A 282 -31.28 10.85 -8.41
CA LEU A 282 -29.83 11.02 -8.40
C LEU A 282 -29.33 11.42 -7.01
N PHE A 283 -28.36 10.67 -6.49
CA PHE A 283 -27.74 10.95 -5.19
C PHE A 283 -26.52 11.87 -5.35
N PHE A 284 -26.51 13.02 -4.69
CA PHE A 284 -25.37 13.94 -4.71
C PHE A 284 -24.73 14.05 -3.34
N VAL A 285 -23.40 13.90 -3.30
CA VAL A 285 -22.58 14.19 -2.13
C VAL A 285 -21.47 15.16 -2.52
N GLY A 286 -21.32 16.24 -1.76
CA GLY A 286 -20.29 17.25 -1.97
C GLY A 286 -19.14 17.13 -0.99
N GLU A 287 -17.94 17.32 -1.50
CA GLU A 287 -16.73 17.51 -0.70
C GLU A 287 -16.54 19.00 -0.40
N TYR A 288 -17.25 19.48 0.62
CA TYR A 288 -17.00 20.78 1.22
C TYR A 288 -16.14 20.57 2.48
N TRP A 289 -14.82 20.66 2.33
CA TRP A 289 -13.90 20.32 3.42
C TRP A 289 -13.77 21.44 4.47
N ASP A 290 -14.69 21.44 5.44
CA ASP A 290 -14.72 22.33 6.61
C ASP A 290 -15.15 21.53 7.85
N SER A 291 -14.37 21.60 8.93
CA SER A 291 -14.69 20.92 10.19
C SER A 291 -15.81 21.62 10.99
N LYS A 292 -16.20 22.85 10.62
CA LYS A 292 -17.33 23.55 11.23
C LYS A 292 -18.64 23.08 10.61
N SER A 293 -19.26 22.06 11.22
CA SER A 293 -20.53 21.49 10.75
C SER A 293 -21.67 22.50 10.65
N GLU A 294 -21.65 23.63 11.35
CA GLU A 294 -22.62 24.73 11.15
C GLU A 294 -22.58 25.30 9.73
N ASN A 295 -21.39 25.41 9.13
CA ASN A 295 -21.24 25.91 7.77
C ASN A 295 -21.80 24.89 6.77
N LEU A 296 -21.48 23.61 6.97
CA LEU A 296 -22.04 22.51 6.17
C LEU A 296 -23.56 22.45 6.25
N GLN A 297 -24.13 22.59 7.44
CA GLN A 297 -25.58 22.61 7.65
C GLN A 297 -26.25 23.77 6.88
N LYS A 298 -25.68 24.98 6.92
CA LYS A 298 -26.22 26.13 6.15
C LYS A 298 -26.25 25.85 4.65
N ILE A 299 -25.20 25.24 4.11
CA ILE A 299 -25.15 24.87 2.69
C ILE A 299 -26.23 23.83 2.38
N ILE A 300 -26.39 22.81 3.21
CA ILE A 300 -27.46 21.81 3.04
C ILE A 300 -28.85 22.48 3.03
N GLU A 301 -29.08 23.45 3.92
CA GLU A 301 -30.31 24.24 3.99
C GLU A 301 -30.52 25.10 2.73
N GLU A 302 -29.49 25.75 2.21
CA GLU A 302 -29.50 26.52 0.97
C GLU A 302 -29.88 25.66 -0.25
N PHE A 303 -29.35 24.44 -0.30
CA PHE A 303 -29.69 23.42 -1.30
C PHE A 303 -31.00 22.68 -1.00
N LYS A 304 -31.74 23.08 0.05
CA LYS A 304 -33.02 22.48 0.46
C LYS A 304 -32.95 20.97 0.66
N GLY A 305 -31.83 20.48 1.20
CA GLY A 305 -31.56 19.06 1.42
C GLY A 305 -31.27 18.25 0.15
N ARG A 306 -31.09 18.90 -1.01
CA ARG A 306 -30.78 18.22 -2.28
C ARG A 306 -29.35 17.66 -2.31
N LEU A 307 -28.44 18.32 -1.58
CA LEU A 307 -27.02 18.02 -1.49
C LEU A 307 -26.72 17.39 -0.13
N ASN A 308 -26.06 16.23 -0.13
CA ASN A 308 -25.46 15.64 1.07
C ASN A 308 -24.00 16.09 1.16
N LEU A 309 -23.40 16.10 2.35
CA LEU A 309 -22.01 16.51 2.55
C LEU A 309 -21.25 15.48 3.39
N PHE A 310 -19.95 15.36 3.16
CA PHE A 310 -19.08 14.53 3.98
C PHE A 310 -18.93 15.11 5.40
N ASP A 311 -18.91 14.24 6.41
CA ASP A 311 -18.80 14.61 7.81
C ASP A 311 -17.33 14.75 8.24
N VAL A 312 -16.74 15.92 7.94
CA VAL A 312 -15.31 16.21 8.18
C VAL A 312 -14.97 16.22 9.66
N GLN A 313 -15.84 16.78 10.51
CA GLN A 313 -15.60 16.83 11.96
C GLN A 313 -15.54 15.43 12.57
N LEU A 314 -16.37 14.49 12.10
CA LEU A 314 -16.32 13.11 12.59
C LEU A 314 -14.99 12.40 12.27
N VAL A 315 -14.39 12.67 11.10
CA VAL A 315 -13.06 12.17 10.75
C VAL A 315 -12.01 12.67 11.75
N HIS A 316 -12.05 13.97 12.08
CA HIS A 316 -11.17 14.54 13.08
C HIS A 316 -11.40 13.94 14.47
N ASN A 317 -12.66 13.72 14.88
CA ASN A 317 -12.96 13.06 16.15
C ASN A 317 -12.33 11.66 16.22
N PHE A 318 -12.42 10.87 15.15
CA PHE A 318 -11.78 9.55 15.08
C PHE A 318 -10.24 9.64 15.13
N SER A 319 -9.63 10.57 14.39
CA SER A 319 -8.18 10.77 14.42
C SER A 319 -7.69 11.27 15.79
N ASP A 320 -8.43 12.15 16.44
CA ASP A 320 -8.08 12.71 17.74
C ASP A 320 -8.17 11.64 18.84
N ILE A 321 -9.24 10.84 18.84
CA ILE A 321 -9.43 9.75 19.81
C ILE A 321 -8.39 8.65 19.63
N SER A 322 -8.21 8.19 18.38
CA SER A 322 -7.30 7.09 18.08
C SER A 322 -5.84 7.40 18.45
N ARG A 323 -5.46 8.68 18.40
CA ARG A 323 -4.12 9.20 18.73
C ARG A 323 -3.98 9.67 20.19
N GLY A 324 -5.01 9.48 21.02
CA GLY A 324 -5.00 9.85 22.43
C GLY A 324 -5.03 11.36 22.70
N ARG A 325 -5.42 12.18 21.72
CA ARG A 325 -5.63 13.62 21.90
C ARG A 325 -6.96 13.92 22.61
N ASN A 326 -7.92 13.00 22.53
CA ASN A 326 -9.14 12.99 23.32
C ASN A 326 -9.46 11.56 23.75
N LEU A 327 -9.52 11.28 25.05
CA LEU A 327 -9.78 9.92 25.55
C LEU A 327 -11.26 9.69 25.90
N ASP A 328 -12.09 10.73 25.86
CA ASP A 328 -13.52 10.60 26.17
C ASP A 328 -14.31 10.10 24.96
N LEU A 329 -14.68 8.83 24.97
CA LEU A 329 -15.50 8.24 23.90
C LEU A 329 -16.92 8.81 23.86
N ARG A 330 -17.42 9.43 24.94
CA ARG A 330 -18.77 10.04 24.93
C ARG A 330 -18.84 11.18 23.91
N THR A 331 -17.71 11.82 23.63
CA THR A 331 -17.61 12.95 22.70
C THR A 331 -17.34 12.53 21.25
N VAL A 332 -17.43 11.23 20.92
CA VAL A 332 -17.08 10.74 19.57
C VAL A 332 -17.91 11.38 18.46
N LEU A 333 -19.13 11.80 18.75
CA LEU A 333 -20.04 12.47 17.80
C LEU A 333 -20.05 14.00 17.94
N ASP A 334 -19.35 14.57 18.91
CA ASP A 334 -19.49 15.98 19.25
C ASP A 334 -19.18 16.87 18.06
N GLY A 335 -20.13 17.75 17.75
CA GLY A 335 -19.99 18.74 16.68
C GLY A 335 -20.03 18.15 15.28
N SER A 336 -20.19 16.84 15.12
CA SER A 336 -20.26 16.16 13.83
C SER A 336 -21.49 16.59 13.01
N LEU A 337 -21.39 16.42 11.69
CA LEU A 337 -22.53 16.70 10.81
C LEU A 337 -23.66 15.70 11.04
N VAL A 338 -23.34 14.44 11.32
CA VAL A 338 -24.34 13.39 11.58
C VAL A 338 -25.13 13.63 12.87
N GLU A 339 -24.52 14.28 13.88
CA GLU A 339 -25.23 14.72 15.08
C GLU A 339 -26.28 15.79 14.75
N ARG A 340 -25.95 16.72 13.84
CA ARG A 340 -26.80 17.88 13.51
C ARG A 340 -27.87 17.58 12.47
N THR A 341 -27.48 16.95 11.37
CA THR A 341 -28.35 16.69 10.21
C THR A 341 -28.15 15.26 9.69
N PRO A 342 -28.57 14.24 10.47
CA PRO A 342 -28.28 12.83 10.18
C PRO A 342 -28.82 12.35 8.83
N GLY A 343 -29.85 12.99 8.27
CA GLY A 343 -30.40 12.64 6.96
C GLY A 343 -29.54 13.05 5.76
N HIS A 344 -28.57 13.95 5.96
CA HIS A 344 -27.77 14.56 4.88
C HIS A 344 -26.25 14.45 5.10
N ALA A 345 -25.83 13.80 6.19
CA ALA A 345 -24.44 13.52 6.48
C ALA A 345 -23.98 12.23 5.78
N VAL A 346 -22.85 12.30 5.08
CA VAL A 346 -22.11 11.13 4.60
C VAL A 346 -20.92 10.93 5.53
N THR A 347 -20.96 9.87 6.33
CA THR A 347 -19.95 9.59 7.35
C THR A 347 -18.86 8.69 6.79
N LEU A 348 -17.60 8.95 7.13
CA LEU A 348 -16.45 8.15 6.68
C LEU A 348 -15.42 8.01 7.80
N VAL A 349 -14.62 6.95 7.75
CA VAL A 349 -13.48 6.77 8.67
C VAL A 349 -12.24 7.42 8.08
N GLN A 350 -11.92 7.08 6.83
CA GLN A 350 -10.84 7.65 6.03
C GLN A 350 -11.24 7.71 4.55
N ASN A 351 -10.54 8.50 3.75
CA ASN A 351 -10.64 8.54 2.29
C ASN A 351 -9.23 8.68 1.67
N HIS A 352 -9.19 9.00 0.37
CA HIS A 352 -7.93 9.13 -0.37
C HIS A 352 -7.11 10.39 0.01
N ASP A 353 -7.71 11.41 0.62
CA ASP A 353 -7.03 12.63 1.06
C ASP A 353 -6.59 12.57 2.53
N THR A 354 -7.30 11.80 3.36
CA THR A 354 -7.06 11.70 4.81
C THR A 354 -6.16 10.54 5.19
N GLN A 355 -5.92 9.59 4.27
CA GLN A 355 -4.90 8.56 4.47
C GLN A 355 -3.52 9.20 4.69
N GLU A 356 -2.61 8.44 5.31
CA GLU A 356 -1.27 8.96 5.59
C GLU A 356 -0.55 9.43 4.33
N MET A 357 0.29 10.47 4.50
CA MET A 357 1.13 11.05 3.44
C MET A 357 0.36 11.79 2.32
N GLN A 358 -0.88 12.22 2.60
CA GLN A 358 -1.71 13.01 1.69
C GLN A 358 -2.00 14.42 2.21
N SER A 359 -2.62 15.25 1.36
CA SER A 359 -2.83 16.70 1.57
C SER A 359 -3.66 17.04 2.81
N LEU A 360 -4.66 16.21 3.12
CA LEU A 360 -5.60 16.40 4.23
C LEU A 360 -5.43 15.31 5.30
N ALA A 361 -4.22 14.74 5.40
CA ALA A 361 -3.93 13.59 6.27
C ALA A 361 -4.50 13.79 7.69
N ALA A 362 -5.45 12.94 8.03
CA ALA A 362 -6.08 12.84 9.34
C ALA A 362 -6.16 11.35 9.72
N PRO A 363 -5.01 10.66 9.82
CA PRO A 363 -5.00 9.22 9.91
C PRO A 363 -5.65 8.75 11.21
N VAL A 364 -6.37 7.64 11.10
CA VAL A 364 -6.95 6.91 12.23
C VAL A 364 -6.01 5.75 12.55
N GLU A 365 -5.61 5.62 13.82
CA GLU A 365 -4.75 4.50 14.25
C GLU A 365 -5.47 3.16 14.04
N GLU A 366 -4.73 2.14 13.62
CA GLU A 366 -5.29 0.87 13.16
C GLU A 366 -6.20 0.18 14.19
N TRP A 367 -5.83 0.26 15.47
CA TRP A 367 -6.61 -0.30 16.57
C TRP A 367 -8.02 0.31 16.69
N PHE A 368 -8.19 1.58 16.27
CA PHE A 368 -9.45 2.31 16.38
C PHE A 368 -10.31 2.24 15.10
N VAL A 369 -9.75 1.82 13.96
CA VAL A 369 -10.48 1.71 12.70
C VAL A 369 -11.75 0.84 12.82
N PRO A 370 -11.73 -0.35 13.45
CA PRO A 370 -12.95 -1.14 13.64
C PRO A 370 -14.02 -0.43 14.49
N LEU A 371 -13.58 0.31 15.52
CA LEU A 371 -14.47 1.07 16.41
C LEU A 371 -15.16 2.20 15.63
N ALA A 372 -14.39 2.96 14.83
CA ALA A 372 -14.91 4.02 13.98
C ALA A 372 -15.91 3.47 12.93
N TYR A 373 -15.61 2.31 12.33
CA TYR A 373 -16.54 1.65 11.42
C TYR A 373 -17.82 1.19 12.10
N ALA A 374 -17.75 0.67 13.34
CA ALA A 374 -18.95 0.33 14.10
C ALA A 374 -19.83 1.57 14.32
N VAL A 375 -19.24 2.74 14.64
CA VAL A 375 -19.96 4.01 14.81
C VAL A 375 -20.72 4.38 13.53
N ILE A 376 -20.07 4.39 12.37
CA ILE A 376 -20.72 4.85 11.13
C ILE A 376 -21.65 3.80 10.50
N LEU A 377 -21.38 2.50 10.67
CA LEU A 377 -22.15 1.43 10.05
C LEU A 377 -23.35 0.98 10.88
N LEU A 378 -23.25 0.93 12.22
CA LEU A 378 -24.24 0.22 13.04
C LEU A 378 -25.17 1.15 13.83
N ARG A 379 -24.90 2.45 13.84
CA ARG A 379 -25.79 3.47 14.39
C ARG A 379 -26.88 3.89 13.40
N GLN A 380 -27.92 4.52 13.93
CA GLN A 380 -28.95 5.21 13.17
C GLN A 380 -28.45 6.60 12.76
N GLY A 381 -28.80 7.03 11.55
CA GLY A 381 -28.35 8.31 10.99
C GLY A 381 -27.04 8.20 10.21
N GLY A 382 -26.88 9.10 9.25
CA GLY A 382 -25.75 9.11 8.32
C GLY A 382 -25.86 8.06 7.22
N THR A 383 -25.26 8.38 6.08
CA THR A 383 -24.96 7.43 5.01
C THR A 383 -23.47 7.09 5.08
N PRO A 384 -23.07 5.91 5.59
CA PRO A 384 -21.67 5.56 5.72
C PRO A 384 -21.02 5.32 4.36
N CYS A 385 -19.78 5.78 4.24
CA CYS A 385 -18.86 5.53 3.14
C CYS A 385 -17.73 4.63 3.62
N VAL A 386 -17.64 3.45 3.03
CA VAL A 386 -16.58 2.47 3.28
C VAL A 386 -15.44 2.73 2.30
N PHE A 387 -14.21 2.72 2.80
CA PHE A 387 -13.03 3.06 2.01
C PHE A 387 -12.33 1.80 1.46
N TRP A 388 -11.95 1.82 0.18
CA TRP A 388 -11.14 0.79 -0.46
C TRP A 388 -9.91 0.41 0.38
N GLY A 389 -9.16 1.42 0.84
CA GLY A 389 -7.92 1.20 1.57
C GLY A 389 -8.09 0.45 2.89
N ASP A 390 -9.25 0.57 3.54
CA ASP A 390 -9.51 -0.17 4.79
C ASP A 390 -10.02 -1.60 4.53
N VAL A 391 -10.62 -1.86 3.36
CA VAL A 391 -11.10 -3.20 2.99
C VAL A 391 -10.00 -4.06 2.38
N PHE A 392 -9.18 -3.48 1.51
CA PHE A 392 -8.15 -4.19 0.75
C PHE A 392 -6.71 -3.87 1.17
N GLY A 393 -6.51 -2.86 2.02
CA GLY A 393 -5.20 -2.34 2.36
C GLY A 393 -4.79 -1.13 1.52
N ILE A 394 -3.75 -0.44 1.99
CA ILE A 394 -3.17 0.76 1.37
C ILE A 394 -1.77 0.38 0.86
N HIS A 395 -1.45 0.72 -0.40
CA HIS A 395 -0.18 0.35 -1.04
C HIS A 395 0.89 1.45 -1.03
N GLY A 396 0.63 2.55 -0.30
CA GLY A 396 1.49 3.72 -0.25
C GLY A 396 2.82 3.51 0.48
N PRO A 397 3.61 4.59 0.66
CA PRO A 397 4.88 4.57 1.39
C PRO A 397 4.80 3.99 2.81
N ARG A 398 3.60 4.01 3.40
CA ARG A 398 3.27 3.32 4.64
C ARG A 398 2.12 2.35 4.34
N PRO A 399 2.45 1.12 3.92
CA PRO A 399 1.43 0.16 3.57
C PRO A 399 0.64 -0.26 4.80
N ARG A 400 -0.66 -0.49 4.62
CA ARG A 400 -1.54 -1.02 5.66
C ARG A 400 -2.25 -2.28 5.16
N LEU A 401 -2.39 -3.25 6.05
CA LEU A 401 -3.18 -4.46 5.78
C LEU A 401 -4.68 -4.14 5.85
N PRO A 402 -5.54 -5.01 5.28
CA PRO A 402 -6.98 -4.94 5.50
C PRO A 402 -7.35 -4.76 6.98
N ALA A 403 -8.17 -3.74 7.26
CA ALA A 403 -8.55 -3.39 8.62
C ALA A 403 -9.36 -4.50 9.29
N CYS A 404 -9.42 -4.47 10.63
CA CYS A 404 -10.19 -5.44 11.43
C CYS A 404 -9.74 -6.90 11.19
N GLY A 405 -8.46 -7.12 10.84
CA GLY A 405 -7.94 -8.45 10.49
C GLY A 405 -8.66 -9.09 9.29
N GLY A 406 -9.07 -8.27 8.32
CA GLY A 406 -9.85 -8.72 7.14
C GLY A 406 -11.34 -8.99 7.41
N LYS A 407 -11.84 -8.69 8.62
CA LYS A 407 -13.25 -8.93 9.01
C LYS A 407 -14.15 -7.70 8.88
N LEU A 408 -13.64 -6.55 8.41
CA LEU A 408 -14.38 -5.29 8.33
C LEU A 408 -15.72 -5.44 7.59
N THR A 409 -15.74 -6.24 6.52
CA THR A 409 -16.93 -6.50 5.70
C THR A 409 -18.08 -7.17 6.47
N ARG A 410 -17.80 -7.82 7.60
CA ARG A 410 -18.85 -8.33 8.50
C ARG A 410 -19.67 -7.20 9.12
N LEU A 411 -19.05 -6.06 9.45
CA LEU A 411 -19.77 -4.88 9.93
C LEU A 411 -20.70 -4.31 8.85
N VAL A 412 -20.25 -4.34 7.59
CA VAL A 412 -21.04 -3.87 6.43
C VAL A 412 -22.27 -4.76 6.24
N VAL A 413 -22.09 -6.08 6.27
CA VAL A 413 -23.21 -7.03 6.16
C VAL A 413 -24.14 -6.94 7.38
N ALA A 414 -23.60 -6.75 8.59
CA ALA A 414 -24.42 -6.54 9.79
C ALA A 414 -25.29 -5.28 9.68
N ARG A 415 -24.80 -4.22 9.02
CA ARG A 415 -25.62 -3.04 8.67
C ARG A 415 -26.78 -3.42 7.74
N LYS A 416 -26.50 -4.18 6.70
CA LYS A 416 -27.51 -4.65 5.72
C LYS A 416 -28.59 -5.51 6.38
N LEU A 417 -28.21 -6.38 7.31
CA LEU A 417 -29.09 -7.41 7.86
C LEU A 417 -29.77 -7.02 9.19
N TYR A 418 -29.06 -6.38 10.11
CA TYR A 418 -29.47 -6.31 11.53
C TYR A 418 -29.55 -4.91 12.11
N ALA A 419 -28.90 -3.90 11.50
CA ALA A 419 -28.90 -2.52 12.00
C ALA A 419 -30.21 -1.75 11.71
N TYR A 420 -31.33 -2.31 12.16
CA TYR A 420 -32.68 -1.75 12.00
C TYR A 420 -33.40 -1.62 13.35
N GLY A 421 -34.54 -0.93 13.33
CA GLY A 421 -35.35 -0.68 14.51
C GLY A 421 -34.76 0.42 15.40
N GLN A 422 -35.44 0.63 16.52
CA GLN A 422 -35.14 1.68 17.49
C GLN A 422 -33.72 1.51 18.03
N GLN A 423 -32.95 2.61 18.03
CA GLN A 423 -31.67 2.66 18.71
C GLN A 423 -31.83 3.03 20.18
N ARG A 424 -30.98 2.45 21.03
CA ARG A 424 -30.78 2.91 22.41
C ARG A 424 -29.30 3.08 22.69
N ASP A 425 -28.94 4.30 23.09
CA ASP A 425 -27.56 4.70 23.34
C ASP A 425 -27.16 4.54 24.81
N TYR A 426 -25.91 4.13 25.02
CA TYR A 426 -25.22 4.03 26.30
C TYR A 426 -23.87 4.75 26.18
N LEU A 427 -23.94 6.06 25.93
CA LEU A 427 -22.79 6.97 25.86
C LEU A 427 -22.54 7.61 27.24
N ASP A 428 -22.41 6.77 28.27
CA ASP A 428 -22.52 7.14 29.67
C ASP A 428 -21.21 7.02 30.47
N ILE A 429 -20.21 6.31 29.95
CA ILE A 429 -18.89 6.13 30.57
C ILE A 429 -17.81 6.58 29.57
N GLU A 430 -16.86 7.37 30.07
CA GLU A 430 -15.78 8.00 29.29
C GLU A 430 -15.02 7.01 28.40
N ASP A 431 -14.64 5.86 28.94
CA ASP A 431 -13.79 4.89 28.24
C ASP A 431 -14.56 3.71 27.63
N CYS A 432 -15.89 3.64 27.83
CA CYS A 432 -16.68 2.48 27.45
C CYS A 432 -18.12 2.86 27.09
N ILE A 433 -18.39 2.88 25.79
CA ILE A 433 -19.70 3.26 25.24
C ILE A 433 -20.29 2.15 24.39
N GLY A 434 -21.61 2.16 24.23
CA GLY A 434 -22.31 1.17 23.41
C GLY A 434 -23.68 1.63 22.96
N TRP A 435 -24.31 0.86 22.09
CA TRP A 435 -25.69 1.07 21.66
C TRP A 435 -26.32 -0.24 21.22
N THR A 436 -27.64 -0.28 21.22
CA THR A 436 -28.40 -1.42 20.72
C THR A 436 -29.36 -0.97 19.63
N ARG A 437 -29.63 -1.88 18.68
CA ARG A 437 -30.66 -1.75 17.66
C ARG A 437 -31.65 -2.85 17.90
N SER A 438 -32.91 -2.50 18.13
CA SER A 438 -33.90 -3.50 18.54
C SER A 438 -34.19 -4.52 17.44
N GLY A 439 -34.03 -4.17 16.16
CA GLY A 439 -34.42 -4.97 15.01
C GLY A 439 -35.81 -4.61 14.47
N HIS A 440 -36.10 -4.94 13.22
CA HIS A 440 -37.35 -4.61 12.55
C HIS A 440 -38.00 -5.85 11.93
N LYS A 441 -39.31 -6.04 12.15
CA LYS A 441 -40.03 -7.25 11.71
C LYS A 441 -39.90 -7.52 10.21
N SER A 442 -40.07 -6.51 9.37
CA SER A 442 -40.05 -6.69 7.90
C SER A 442 -38.67 -6.55 7.25
N LYS A 443 -37.64 -6.07 7.98
CA LYS A 443 -36.32 -5.76 7.38
C LYS A 443 -35.20 -6.64 7.90
N SER A 444 -35.27 -7.03 9.17
CA SER A 444 -34.30 -7.91 9.79
C SER A 444 -34.95 -9.17 10.38
N ASN A 445 -36.20 -9.47 10.02
CA ASN A 445 -37.00 -10.54 10.64
C ASN A 445 -37.06 -10.42 12.18
N GLY A 446 -37.00 -9.20 12.69
CA GLY A 446 -36.94 -8.91 14.11
C GLY A 446 -35.56 -9.06 14.75
N ALA A 447 -34.52 -9.50 14.03
CA ALA A 447 -33.15 -9.56 14.54
C ALA A 447 -32.61 -8.14 14.79
N GLY A 448 -32.04 -7.94 15.98
CA GLY A 448 -31.36 -6.71 16.38
C GLY A 448 -29.84 -6.90 16.44
N LEU A 449 -29.16 -5.89 16.97
CA LEU A 449 -27.75 -5.99 17.33
C LEU A 449 -27.42 -5.17 18.58
N ALA A 450 -26.31 -5.51 19.22
CA ALA A 450 -25.73 -4.78 20.35
C ALA A 450 -24.27 -4.51 20.06
N VAL A 451 -23.82 -3.28 20.27
CA VAL A 451 -22.44 -2.86 20.08
C VAL A 451 -21.92 -2.34 21.41
N LEU A 452 -20.74 -2.82 21.81
CA LEU A 452 -19.97 -2.27 22.92
C LEU A 452 -18.56 -2.01 22.41
N MET A 453 -17.98 -0.87 22.78
CA MET A 453 -16.60 -0.55 22.45
C MET A 453 -15.91 0.18 23.60
N THR A 454 -14.59 0.05 23.67
CA THR A 454 -13.78 0.69 24.70
C THR A 454 -12.42 1.11 24.17
N ASN A 455 -11.89 2.22 24.69
CA ASN A 455 -10.49 2.62 24.50
C ASN A 455 -9.65 2.37 25.77
N SER A 456 -10.22 1.70 26.77
CA SER A 456 -9.55 1.31 28.01
C SER A 456 -8.54 0.18 27.78
N TRP A 457 -7.49 0.17 28.59
CA TRP A 457 -6.54 -0.94 28.70
C TRP A 457 -7.08 -2.12 29.53
N ASP A 458 -8.09 -1.87 30.35
CA ASP A 458 -8.81 -2.93 31.06
C ASP A 458 -9.99 -3.46 30.24
N ARG A 459 -10.31 -4.74 30.45
CA ARG A 459 -11.56 -5.35 29.97
C ARG A 459 -12.76 -4.62 30.56
N LYS A 460 -13.75 -4.27 29.73
CA LYS A 460 -14.98 -3.60 30.17
C LYS A 460 -16.20 -4.49 29.95
N SER A 461 -17.27 -4.23 30.69
CA SER A 461 -18.57 -4.85 30.44
C SER A 461 -19.69 -3.88 30.75
N LYS A 462 -20.80 -3.99 30.00
CA LYS A 462 -21.98 -3.14 30.18
C LYS A 462 -23.25 -3.96 30.04
N ARG A 463 -24.21 -3.69 30.92
CA ARG A 463 -25.55 -4.27 30.83
C ARG A 463 -26.42 -3.39 29.93
N MET A 464 -26.82 -3.90 28.77
CA MET A 464 -27.59 -3.15 27.77
C MET A 464 -28.90 -3.87 27.45
N PHE A 465 -29.97 -3.09 27.31
CA PHE A 465 -31.29 -3.54 26.88
C PHE A 465 -31.33 -3.71 25.36
N VAL A 466 -31.67 -4.92 24.91
CA VAL A 466 -31.86 -5.27 23.50
C VAL A 466 -33.33 -5.46 23.12
N GLY A 467 -34.22 -5.62 24.11
CA GLY A 467 -35.66 -5.78 23.93
C GLY A 467 -36.20 -7.02 24.62
N GLN A 468 -37.38 -6.92 25.26
CA GLN A 468 -38.00 -8.06 25.96
C GLN A 468 -38.29 -9.24 25.04
N ARG A 469 -38.52 -9.01 23.75
CA ARG A 469 -38.76 -10.06 22.76
C ARG A 469 -37.57 -11.00 22.56
N HIS A 470 -36.37 -10.55 22.92
CA HIS A 470 -35.13 -11.31 22.80
C HIS A 470 -34.80 -12.10 24.08
N ALA A 471 -35.67 -12.11 25.09
CA ALA A 471 -35.45 -12.83 26.33
C ALA A 471 -35.21 -14.33 26.07
N GLY A 472 -34.11 -14.87 26.63
CA GLY A 472 -33.70 -16.26 26.47
C GLY A 472 -32.88 -16.55 25.20
N GLU A 473 -32.69 -15.58 24.31
CA GLU A 473 -31.82 -15.75 23.15
C GLU A 473 -30.33 -15.77 23.55
N THR A 474 -29.55 -16.58 22.82
CA THR A 474 -28.08 -16.57 22.88
C THR A 474 -27.56 -15.70 21.76
N TRP A 475 -26.83 -14.65 22.13
CA TRP A 475 -26.26 -13.69 21.21
C TRP A 475 -24.75 -13.90 21.08
N LYS A 476 -24.27 -13.94 19.84
CA LYS A 476 -22.88 -14.24 19.48
C LYS A 476 -22.23 -13.05 18.80
N ASP A 477 -20.94 -12.86 19.06
CA ASP A 477 -20.16 -11.81 18.42
C ASP A 477 -19.87 -12.14 16.95
N ILE A 478 -20.19 -11.23 16.03
CA ILE A 478 -20.03 -11.44 14.60
C ILE A 478 -18.55 -11.42 14.16
N LEU A 479 -17.68 -10.81 14.96
CA LEU A 479 -16.24 -10.77 14.71
C LEU A 479 -15.52 -12.00 15.27
N GLY A 480 -16.14 -12.70 16.23
CA GLY A 480 -15.58 -13.86 16.92
C GLY A 480 -14.44 -13.49 17.87
N TRP A 481 -14.43 -12.26 18.40
CA TRP A 481 -13.45 -11.77 19.36
C TRP A 481 -13.95 -11.88 20.80
N GLU A 482 -15.26 -11.81 21.00
CA GLU A 482 -15.86 -11.76 22.34
C GLU A 482 -16.74 -12.98 22.66
N LEU A 483 -17.00 -13.17 23.95
CA LEU A 483 -17.82 -14.26 24.46
C LEU A 483 -19.31 -14.07 24.16
N ASP A 484 -20.02 -15.20 24.07
CA ASP A 484 -21.46 -15.27 23.91
C ASP A 484 -22.22 -14.66 25.11
N VAL A 485 -23.40 -14.10 24.85
CA VAL A 485 -24.24 -13.43 25.84
C VAL A 485 -25.66 -13.99 25.80
N VAL A 486 -26.18 -14.43 26.95
CA VAL A 486 -27.59 -14.83 27.08
C VAL A 486 -28.41 -13.63 27.54
N ILE A 487 -29.50 -13.34 26.82
CA ILE A 487 -30.41 -12.24 27.15
C ILE A 487 -31.35 -12.68 28.27
N ASP A 488 -31.43 -11.89 29.35
CA ASP A 488 -32.27 -12.21 30.49
C ASP A 488 -33.76 -12.02 30.22
N ARG A 489 -34.60 -12.50 31.16
CA ARG A 489 -36.07 -12.39 31.09
C ARG A 489 -36.61 -10.96 30.99
N THR A 490 -35.79 -9.96 31.31
CA THR A 490 -36.15 -8.54 31.23
C THR A 490 -35.67 -7.88 29.93
N GLY A 491 -35.02 -8.62 29.03
CA GLY A 491 -34.53 -8.15 27.73
C GLY A 491 -33.16 -7.47 27.78
N PHE A 492 -32.35 -7.75 28.81
CA PHE A 492 -30.98 -7.23 28.94
C PHE A 492 -29.92 -8.32 28.78
N GLY A 493 -28.81 -7.97 28.16
CA GLY A 493 -27.58 -8.76 28.14
C GLY A 493 -26.45 -8.04 28.87
N LYS A 494 -25.51 -8.77 29.45
CA LYS A 494 -24.25 -8.23 29.97
C LYS A 494 -23.16 -8.50 28.93
N PHE A 495 -22.82 -7.48 28.15
CA PHE A 495 -21.86 -7.56 27.06
C PHE A 495 -20.47 -7.19 27.58
N GLY A 496 -19.43 -7.90 27.15
CA GLY A 496 -18.05 -7.69 27.58
C GLY A 496 -17.13 -7.48 26.38
N VAL A 497 -16.16 -6.59 26.52
CA VAL A 497 -15.15 -6.31 25.48
C VAL A 497 -13.75 -6.29 26.08
N GLY A 498 -12.78 -6.83 25.33
CA GLY A 498 -11.35 -6.75 25.61
C GLY A 498 -10.81 -5.33 25.65
N HIS A 499 -9.51 -5.21 25.89
CA HIS A 499 -8.82 -3.93 25.93
C HIS A 499 -8.82 -3.29 24.53
N ARG A 500 -9.09 -1.98 24.45
CA ARG A 500 -9.04 -1.19 23.21
C ARG A 500 -9.71 -1.91 22.01
N SER A 501 -10.87 -2.51 22.28
CA SER A 501 -11.58 -3.39 21.37
C SER A 501 -13.06 -3.04 21.30
N MET A 502 -13.78 -3.76 20.46
CA MET A 502 -15.23 -3.71 20.32
C MET A 502 -15.81 -5.11 20.15
N GLY A 503 -17.08 -5.27 20.46
CA GLY A 503 -17.88 -6.46 20.15
C GLY A 503 -19.22 -6.07 19.54
N VAL A 504 -19.70 -6.88 18.59
CA VAL A 504 -21.01 -6.70 17.95
C VAL A 504 -21.77 -8.02 18.00
N TRP A 505 -22.80 -8.06 18.83
CA TRP A 505 -23.59 -9.26 19.04
C TRP A 505 -24.93 -9.21 18.32
N THR A 506 -25.37 -10.37 17.83
CA THR A 506 -26.73 -10.62 17.35
C THR A 506 -27.15 -12.04 17.73
N HIS A 507 -28.44 -12.36 17.63
CA HIS A 507 -28.96 -13.68 17.93
C HIS A 507 -28.34 -14.74 16.99
N GLU A 508 -27.85 -15.85 17.54
CA GLU A 508 -27.19 -16.91 16.74
C GLU A 508 -28.11 -17.54 15.67
N LYS A 509 -29.44 -17.45 15.86
CA LYS A 509 -30.44 -17.94 14.91
C LYS A 509 -31.01 -16.82 14.03
N ALA A 510 -30.39 -15.64 14.03
CA ALA A 510 -30.74 -14.59 13.10
C ALA A 510 -30.50 -15.07 11.66
N PRO A 511 -31.33 -14.63 10.69
CA PRO A 511 -31.15 -14.97 9.28
C PRO A 511 -29.73 -14.62 8.81
N ASP A 512 -29.08 -15.55 8.09
CA ASP A 512 -27.72 -15.40 7.54
C ASP A 512 -26.59 -15.24 8.56
N PHE A 513 -26.81 -15.49 9.86
CA PHE A 513 -25.77 -15.35 10.90
C PHE A 513 -24.54 -16.24 10.66
N GLU A 514 -24.74 -17.53 10.37
CA GLU A 514 -23.65 -18.48 10.08
C GLU A 514 -22.83 -18.05 8.86
N ARG A 515 -23.50 -17.49 7.85
CA ARG A 515 -22.84 -16.99 6.65
C ARG A 515 -22.04 -15.73 6.94
N LEU A 516 -22.59 -14.81 7.72
CA LEU A 516 -21.91 -13.60 8.18
C LEU A 516 -20.65 -13.93 9.00
N SER A 517 -20.77 -14.82 9.98
CA SER A 517 -19.69 -15.15 10.93
C SER A 517 -18.52 -15.90 10.28
N ARG A 518 -18.73 -16.48 9.10
CA ARG A 518 -17.68 -17.11 8.27
C ARG A 518 -17.24 -16.24 7.10
N PHE A 519 -17.89 -15.11 6.88
CA PHE A 519 -17.60 -14.26 5.74
C PHE A 519 -16.18 -13.70 5.85
N THR A 520 -15.42 -13.89 4.77
CA THR A 520 -14.12 -13.29 4.50
C THR A 520 -14.18 -12.70 3.10
N PHE A 521 -13.81 -11.43 2.96
CA PHE A 521 -13.76 -10.80 1.64
C PHE A 521 -12.47 -11.20 0.91
N PRO A 522 -12.46 -11.27 -0.43
CA PRO A 522 -11.24 -11.59 -1.19
C PRO A 522 -10.07 -10.72 -0.74
N ARG A 523 -8.92 -11.34 -0.44
CA ARG A 523 -7.76 -10.70 0.21
C ARG A 523 -7.06 -9.72 -0.71
N GLN A 524 -7.12 -9.95 -2.03
CA GLN A 524 -6.75 -8.99 -3.05
C GLN A 524 -7.88 -8.92 -4.07
N GLY A 525 -8.22 -7.72 -4.54
CA GLY A 525 -9.21 -7.58 -5.61
C GLY A 525 -8.89 -8.45 -6.84
N HIS A 526 -7.60 -8.71 -7.08
CA HIS A 526 -7.09 -9.54 -8.18
C HIS A 526 -7.32 -11.06 -8.02
N ASP A 527 -7.50 -11.59 -6.80
CA ASP A 527 -7.72 -13.03 -6.57
C ASP A 527 -9.00 -13.53 -7.25
N VAL A 528 -9.99 -12.65 -7.42
CA VAL A 528 -11.29 -12.93 -8.06
C VAL A 528 -11.16 -13.21 -9.56
N LEU A 529 -10.06 -12.79 -10.20
CA LEU A 529 -9.86 -13.02 -11.64
C LEU A 529 -9.31 -14.43 -11.92
N VAL A 530 -8.60 -15.04 -10.98
CA VAL A 530 -8.04 -16.39 -11.13
C VAL A 530 -9.17 -17.45 -11.14
N ASP A 531 -10.19 -17.26 -10.31
CA ASP A 531 -11.32 -18.21 -10.21
C ASP A 531 -12.27 -18.14 -11.41
N ASN A 532 -12.46 -16.96 -12.01
CA ASN A 532 -13.37 -16.77 -13.14
C ASN A 532 -12.82 -17.31 -14.47
N VAL A 533 -11.50 -17.40 -14.63
CA VAL A 533 -10.87 -17.99 -15.83
C VAL A 533 -11.01 -19.52 -15.86
N LEU A 534 -11.17 -20.16 -14.69
CA LEU A 534 -11.34 -21.61 -14.56
C LEU A 534 -12.80 -22.09 -14.72
N ALA A 535 -13.78 -21.20 -14.53
CA ALA A 535 -15.20 -21.55 -14.52
C ALA A 535 -15.94 -21.06 -15.78
N GLY A 536 -15.67 -21.70 -16.92
CA GLY A 536 -16.40 -21.44 -18.16
C GLY A 536 -17.90 -21.70 -18.04
N GLY A 537 -18.71 -20.64 -18.25
CA GLY A 537 -20.12 -20.74 -18.65
C GLY A 537 -21.17 -20.90 -17.53
N HIS A 538 -22.06 -19.91 -17.45
CA HIS A 538 -23.40 -19.90 -16.85
C HIS A 538 -23.70 -20.92 -15.72
N ARG A 539 -23.62 -20.47 -14.46
CA ARG A 539 -24.37 -21.08 -13.34
C ARG A 539 -24.95 -20.02 -12.42
N GLU A 540 -26.13 -20.30 -11.88
CA GLU A 540 -26.77 -19.55 -10.79
C GLU A 540 -25.77 -19.28 -9.66
N TYR A 541 -25.71 -18.00 -9.24
CA TYR A 541 -24.88 -17.52 -8.15
C TYR A 541 -25.34 -18.08 -6.80
N THR A 542 -25.01 -19.35 -6.54
CA THR A 542 -24.94 -19.87 -5.17
C THR A 542 -23.61 -19.37 -4.62
N LEU A 543 -23.64 -18.64 -3.50
CA LEU A 543 -22.41 -18.26 -2.82
C LEU A 543 -21.59 -19.51 -2.52
N LEU A 544 -20.46 -19.61 -3.19
CA LEU A 544 -19.49 -20.64 -2.91
C LEU A 544 -18.94 -20.37 -1.52
N MET A 545 -19.21 -21.32 -0.62
CA MET A 545 -18.37 -21.51 0.55
C MET A 545 -16.96 -21.66 0.02
N SER A 546 -16.07 -20.73 0.36
CA SER A 546 -14.64 -20.98 0.22
C SER A 546 -14.34 -22.21 1.08
N GLU A 547 -14.05 -23.34 0.45
CA GLU A 547 -13.31 -24.37 1.17
C GLU A 547 -11.98 -23.75 1.61
N PRO A 548 -11.54 -24.01 2.86
CA PRO A 548 -10.40 -23.31 3.42
C PRO A 548 -9.15 -23.56 2.58
N GLU A 549 -8.50 -22.47 2.16
CA GLU A 549 -7.12 -22.51 1.68
C GLU A 549 -6.26 -23.27 2.69
N LYS A 550 -5.44 -24.19 2.16
CA LYS A 550 -4.69 -25.23 2.89
C LYS A 550 -4.09 -24.73 4.19
N ALA A 551 -4.67 -25.16 5.31
CA ALA A 551 -4.02 -25.15 6.61
C ALA A 551 -2.66 -25.87 6.53
N LEU A 552 -1.66 -25.39 7.27
CA LEU A 552 -0.47 -26.18 7.58
C LEU A 552 -0.94 -27.57 8.05
N SER A 553 -0.39 -28.64 7.45
CA SER A 553 -0.83 -30.01 7.81
C SER A 553 -0.49 -30.39 9.24
N ASN A 554 0.39 -29.62 9.89
CA ASN A 554 0.85 -29.81 11.25
C ASN A 554 0.25 -28.73 12.16
N ALA A 555 -0.78 -29.11 12.92
CA ALA A 555 -1.49 -28.20 13.81
C ALA A 555 -0.61 -27.62 14.93
N ALA A 556 0.32 -28.42 15.48
CA ALA A 556 1.22 -27.97 16.54
C ALA A 556 2.19 -26.88 16.05
N LEU A 557 2.71 -27.02 14.84
CA LEU A 557 3.54 -25.98 14.22
C LEU A 557 2.73 -24.72 13.89
N ALA A 558 1.49 -24.86 13.44
CA ALA A 558 0.62 -23.72 13.15
C ALA A 558 0.34 -22.89 14.42
N ASP A 559 0.02 -23.56 15.52
CA ASP A 559 -0.22 -22.93 16.82
C ASP A 559 1.06 -22.26 17.36
N GLU A 560 2.23 -22.90 17.20
CA GLU A 560 3.52 -22.34 17.62
C GLU A 560 3.92 -21.10 16.81
N VAL A 561 3.67 -21.10 15.48
CA VAL A 561 3.88 -19.93 14.61
C VAL A 561 2.99 -18.76 15.06
N GLU A 562 1.70 -19.02 15.31
CA GLU A 562 0.77 -17.99 15.79
C GLU A 562 1.19 -17.43 17.15
N ALA A 563 1.60 -18.30 18.08
CA ALA A 563 2.05 -17.91 19.41
C ALA A 563 3.32 -17.05 19.35
N LEU A 564 4.36 -17.48 18.63
CA LEU A 564 5.62 -16.73 18.52
C LEU A 564 5.43 -15.36 17.88
N ASN A 565 4.67 -15.31 16.79
CA ASN A 565 4.40 -14.07 16.09
C ASN A 565 3.54 -13.09 16.91
N SER A 566 2.76 -13.61 17.86
CA SER A 566 1.99 -12.81 18.83
C SER A 566 2.84 -12.31 20.00
N ILE A 567 3.87 -13.06 20.40
CA ILE A 567 4.74 -12.71 21.54
C ILE A 567 5.78 -11.66 21.15
N TYR A 568 6.40 -11.81 19.98
CA TYR A 568 7.52 -10.96 19.57
C TYR A 568 7.14 -9.99 18.44
N SER A 569 6.97 -10.48 17.21
CA SER A 569 6.53 -9.69 16.06
C SER A 569 5.93 -10.59 14.98
N PRO A 570 5.03 -10.09 14.12
CA PRO A 570 4.38 -10.89 13.07
C PRO A 570 5.31 -11.54 12.04
N ASP A 571 6.58 -11.13 11.99
CA ASP A 571 7.62 -11.66 11.12
C ASP A 571 8.66 -12.54 11.84
N THR A 572 8.44 -12.86 13.12
CA THR A 572 9.35 -13.69 13.92
C THR A 572 9.51 -15.09 13.33
N LEU A 573 8.42 -15.72 12.86
CA LEU A 573 8.47 -16.99 12.15
C LEU A 573 7.56 -16.95 10.91
N VAL A 574 8.14 -16.99 9.72
CA VAL A 574 7.42 -16.88 8.44
C VAL A 574 7.60 -18.14 7.60
N VAL A 575 6.52 -18.90 7.41
CA VAL A 575 6.52 -20.13 6.60
C VAL A 575 6.66 -19.78 5.10
N GLN A 576 7.64 -20.37 4.42
CA GLN A 576 7.94 -20.07 3.01
C GLN A 576 7.42 -21.09 2.02
N SER A 577 7.47 -22.39 2.36
CA SER A 577 7.09 -23.46 1.42
C SER A 577 6.76 -24.76 2.14
N PHE A 578 5.81 -25.51 1.55
CA PHE A 578 5.44 -26.87 1.96
C PHE A 578 5.78 -27.85 0.82
N SER A 579 6.63 -28.84 1.11
CA SER A 579 6.96 -29.90 0.15
C SER A 579 5.89 -31.01 0.22
N SER A 580 5.06 -31.15 -0.82
CA SER A 580 4.06 -32.22 -0.88
C SER A 580 4.64 -33.63 -1.01
N THR A 581 5.94 -33.76 -1.29
CA THR A 581 6.65 -35.04 -1.48
C THR A 581 7.41 -35.50 -0.25
N THR A 582 7.91 -34.59 0.60
CA THR A 582 8.64 -34.92 1.84
C THR A 582 7.86 -34.56 3.10
N HIS A 583 6.72 -33.84 2.96
CA HIS A 583 5.93 -33.28 4.06
C HIS A 583 6.71 -32.36 5.02
N GLU A 584 7.88 -31.91 4.60
CA GLU A 584 8.71 -30.95 5.33
C GLU A 584 8.22 -29.51 5.06
N THR A 585 8.23 -28.70 6.11
CA THR A 585 7.85 -27.29 6.07
C THR A 585 9.07 -26.43 6.32
N THR A 586 9.36 -25.45 5.46
CA THR A 586 10.48 -24.53 5.67
C THR A 586 9.97 -23.15 6.07
N ALA A 587 10.59 -22.54 7.07
CA ALA A 587 10.25 -21.22 7.57
C ALA A 587 11.49 -20.37 7.84
N ILE A 588 11.32 -19.05 7.84
CA ILE A 588 12.31 -18.08 8.26
C ILE A 588 12.07 -17.76 9.73
N LEU A 589 13.06 -17.96 10.58
CA LEU A 589 13.08 -17.51 11.97
C LEU A 589 13.88 -16.22 12.09
N ARG A 590 13.27 -15.14 12.58
CA ARG A 590 13.92 -13.86 12.85
C ARG A 590 14.06 -13.67 14.35
N LEU A 591 15.25 -13.31 14.81
CA LEU A 591 15.48 -13.08 16.23
C LEU A 591 15.04 -11.67 16.63
N PRO A 592 14.22 -11.53 17.68
CA PRO A 592 13.84 -10.21 18.19
C PRO A 592 15.06 -9.42 18.68
N ASP A 593 15.16 -8.16 18.23
CA ASP A 593 16.23 -7.21 18.57
C ASP A 593 17.64 -7.64 18.17
N LEU A 594 17.77 -8.57 17.22
CA LEU A 594 19.04 -9.01 16.66
C LEU A 594 18.99 -8.96 15.12
N PRO A 595 20.10 -8.64 14.45
CA PRO A 595 20.12 -8.52 12.99
C PRO A 595 20.10 -9.88 12.26
N PHE A 596 19.98 -10.99 13.00
CA PHE A 596 20.05 -12.34 12.44
C PHE A 596 18.67 -12.88 12.06
N SER A 597 18.59 -13.45 10.86
CA SER A 597 17.50 -14.34 10.45
C SER A 597 18.05 -15.68 9.96
N PHE A 598 17.32 -16.75 10.23
CA PHE A 598 17.73 -18.14 9.98
C PHE A 598 16.67 -18.86 9.15
N LEU A 599 17.10 -19.77 8.30
CA LEU A 599 16.22 -20.69 7.61
C LEU A 599 16.10 -21.98 8.42
N VAL A 600 14.87 -22.37 8.75
CA VAL A 600 14.54 -23.52 9.60
C VAL A 600 13.64 -24.48 8.84
N SER A 601 13.97 -25.76 8.86
CA SER A 601 13.14 -26.84 8.33
C SER A 601 12.44 -27.58 9.46
N PHE A 602 11.17 -27.91 9.27
CA PHE A 602 10.36 -28.70 10.18
C PHE A 602 10.02 -30.03 9.50
N PRO A 603 10.38 -31.17 10.10
CA PRO A 603 9.96 -32.46 9.62
C PRO A 603 8.46 -32.66 9.87
N ALA A 604 7.84 -33.57 9.12
CA ALA A 604 6.39 -33.78 9.13
C ALA A 604 5.82 -34.22 10.49
N ASP A 605 6.66 -34.89 11.28
CA ASP A 605 6.39 -35.49 12.58
C ASP A 605 6.73 -34.59 13.78
N TYR A 606 7.24 -33.37 13.56
CA TYR A 606 7.43 -32.38 14.63
C TYR A 606 6.11 -32.07 15.37
N PRO A 607 6.07 -31.89 16.70
CA PRO A 607 7.16 -32.03 17.67
C PRO A 607 7.38 -33.46 18.21
N THR A 608 6.69 -34.47 17.66
CA THR A 608 6.60 -35.84 18.19
C THR A 608 7.96 -36.56 18.22
N ASP A 609 8.56 -36.84 17.05
CA ASP A 609 9.71 -37.77 16.94
C ASP A 609 10.99 -37.12 16.38
N ALA A 610 10.94 -35.90 15.85
CA ALA A 610 12.09 -35.20 15.28
C ALA A 610 12.09 -33.69 15.55
N PRO A 611 13.25 -33.08 15.89
CA PRO A 611 13.39 -31.64 16.08
C PRO A 611 13.38 -30.87 14.75
N PRO A 612 13.14 -29.55 14.79
CA PRO A 612 13.41 -28.70 13.65
C PRO A 612 14.92 -28.67 13.35
N THR A 613 15.29 -28.35 12.12
CA THR A 613 16.69 -28.28 11.68
C THR A 613 17.01 -26.87 11.19
N ILE A 614 18.03 -26.24 11.78
CA ILE A 614 18.55 -24.96 11.30
C ILE A 614 19.38 -25.22 10.04
N ILE A 615 18.86 -24.82 8.88
CA ILE A 615 19.51 -25.01 7.58
C ILE A 615 20.72 -24.06 7.46
N GLY A 616 20.55 -22.80 7.85
CA GLY A 616 21.61 -21.79 7.81
C GLY A 616 21.12 -20.38 8.07
N THR A 617 22.02 -19.41 7.98
CA THR A 617 21.69 -17.99 8.14
C THR A 617 21.10 -17.44 6.84
N GLN A 618 19.94 -16.79 6.95
CA GLN A 618 19.30 -16.09 5.84
C GLN A 618 19.80 -14.64 5.75
N SER A 619 20.04 -13.96 6.87
CA SER A 619 20.67 -12.63 6.91
C SER A 619 21.39 -12.43 8.24
N THR A 620 22.51 -11.71 8.22
CA THR A 620 23.22 -11.23 9.42
C THR A 620 23.02 -9.74 9.67
N GLY A 621 22.18 -9.07 8.85
CA GLY A 621 21.90 -7.63 8.95
C GLY A 621 23.14 -6.73 8.93
N GLY A 622 24.21 -7.16 8.24
CA GLY A 622 25.46 -6.40 8.10
C GLY A 622 26.48 -6.63 9.21
N SER A 623 26.28 -7.65 10.04
CA SER A 623 27.24 -8.06 11.07
C SER A 623 28.45 -8.80 10.46
N GLY A 624 29.63 -8.72 11.07
CA GLY A 624 30.94 -8.94 10.44
C GLY A 624 31.18 -10.33 9.85
N ARG A 625 32.25 -10.45 9.05
CA ARG A 625 32.62 -11.68 8.33
C ARG A 625 32.82 -12.86 9.30
N GLY A 626 31.98 -13.90 9.17
CA GLY A 626 32.04 -15.13 9.97
C GLY A 626 31.01 -15.23 11.11
N GLU A 627 30.26 -14.16 11.41
CA GLU A 627 29.30 -14.14 12.51
C GLU A 627 28.05 -15.00 12.23
N GLY A 628 27.62 -15.12 10.98
CA GLY A 628 26.49 -15.96 10.60
C GLY A 628 26.72 -17.46 10.85
N GLU A 629 27.95 -17.95 10.66
CA GLU A 629 28.28 -19.36 10.89
C GLU A 629 28.37 -19.68 12.39
N ALA A 630 28.94 -18.74 13.16
CA ALA A 630 28.99 -18.84 14.61
C ALA A 630 27.57 -18.78 15.22
N ALA A 631 26.71 -17.91 14.69
CA ALA A 631 25.32 -17.78 15.13
C ALA A 631 24.50 -19.05 14.86
N VAL A 632 24.67 -19.67 13.68
CA VAL A 632 24.05 -20.98 13.37
C VAL A 632 24.55 -22.07 14.32
N THR A 633 25.84 -22.06 14.64
CA THR A 633 26.43 -23.02 15.58
C THR A 633 25.81 -22.89 16.97
N ILE A 634 25.62 -21.64 17.45
CA ILE A 634 24.98 -21.35 18.74
C ILE A 634 23.51 -21.79 18.72
N LEU A 635 22.73 -21.48 17.68
CA LEU A 635 21.34 -21.92 17.58
C LEU A 635 21.22 -23.45 17.55
N ARG A 636 22.10 -24.15 16.83
CA ARG A 636 22.08 -25.62 16.77
C ARG A 636 22.41 -26.25 18.12
N ASP A 637 23.36 -25.69 18.87
CA ASP A 637 23.69 -26.15 20.21
C ASP A 637 22.53 -25.95 21.20
N VAL A 638 21.90 -24.77 21.18
CA VAL A 638 20.74 -24.47 22.03
C VAL A 638 19.57 -25.38 21.65
N LEU A 639 19.29 -25.54 20.35
CA LEU A 639 18.21 -26.41 19.87
C LEU A 639 18.38 -27.86 20.33
N GLY A 640 19.62 -28.37 20.33
CA GLY A 640 19.94 -29.69 20.87
C GLY A 640 19.72 -29.84 22.38
N ARG A 641 19.67 -28.73 23.13
CA ARG A 641 19.41 -28.71 24.59
C ARG A 641 17.95 -28.50 24.95
N VAL A 642 17.24 -27.63 24.22
CA VAL A 642 15.85 -27.25 24.53
C VAL A 642 14.82 -28.22 23.97
N TRP A 643 15.18 -28.99 22.93
CA TRP A 643 14.23 -29.91 22.31
C TRP A 643 13.96 -31.14 23.20
N THR A 644 12.68 -31.43 23.38
CA THR A 644 12.15 -32.65 23.99
C THR A 644 11.08 -33.25 23.09
N PRO A 645 11.01 -34.60 22.96
CA PRO A 645 9.94 -35.25 22.21
C PRO A 645 8.55 -34.83 22.73
N ASP A 646 7.59 -34.71 21.82
CA ASP A 646 6.20 -34.30 22.05
C ASP A 646 6.00 -32.83 22.52
N GLN A 647 7.04 -31.98 22.50
CA GLN A 647 6.92 -30.56 22.88
C GLN A 647 7.45 -29.59 21.81
N VAL A 648 6.72 -28.50 21.63
CA VAL A 648 7.14 -27.35 20.83
C VAL A 648 8.26 -26.60 21.55
N CYS A 649 9.29 -26.14 20.82
CA CYS A 649 10.57 -25.74 21.44
C CYS A 649 11.15 -24.41 20.94
N LEU A 650 10.50 -23.73 19.98
CA LEU A 650 11.04 -22.52 19.37
C LEU A 650 11.00 -21.31 20.30
N PHE A 651 10.03 -21.23 21.22
CA PHE A 651 10.01 -20.16 22.23
C PHE A 651 11.22 -20.26 23.17
N ASP A 652 11.48 -21.46 23.70
CA ASP A 652 12.63 -21.72 24.58
C ASP A 652 13.96 -21.57 23.82
N LEU A 653 14.01 -21.97 22.55
CA LEU A 653 15.14 -21.71 21.66
C LEU A 653 15.45 -20.21 21.56
N LEU A 654 14.43 -19.37 21.39
CA LEU A 654 14.61 -17.92 21.30
C LEU A 654 15.08 -17.31 22.63
N GLU A 655 14.50 -17.73 23.75
CA GLU A 655 14.87 -17.23 25.09
C GLU A 655 16.30 -17.62 25.48
N GLU A 656 16.74 -18.84 25.18
CA GLU A 656 18.09 -19.31 25.51
C GLU A 656 19.16 -18.85 24.50
N ALA A 657 18.84 -18.77 23.20
CA ALA A 657 19.82 -18.40 22.17
C ALA A 657 20.07 -16.89 22.12
N SER A 658 19.04 -16.06 22.37
CA SER A 658 19.17 -14.60 22.19
C SER A 658 20.24 -13.96 23.08
N PRO A 659 20.39 -14.30 24.38
CA PRO A 659 21.46 -13.76 25.22
C PRO A 659 22.87 -14.20 24.78
N LEU A 660 23.01 -15.46 24.33
CA LEU A 660 24.29 -16.00 23.87
C LEU A 660 24.77 -15.34 22.58
N LEU A 661 23.84 -15.07 21.66
CA LEU A 661 24.12 -14.37 20.41
C LEU A 661 24.44 -12.89 20.65
N ARG A 662 23.73 -12.23 21.59
CA ARG A 662 24.07 -10.87 22.04
C ARG A 662 25.48 -10.81 22.63
N GLN A 663 25.82 -11.74 23.53
CA GLN A 663 27.14 -11.80 24.14
C GLN A 663 28.25 -12.05 23.10
N HIS A 664 28.00 -12.92 22.12
CA HIS A 664 28.92 -13.18 21.02
C HIS A 664 29.12 -11.92 20.15
N GLN A 665 28.04 -11.20 19.85
CA GLN A 665 28.08 -9.95 19.10
C GLN A 665 28.84 -8.83 19.87
N ASP A 666 28.63 -8.72 21.18
CA ASP A 666 29.27 -7.71 22.03
C ASP A 666 30.78 -7.97 22.21
N GLN A 667 31.20 -9.23 22.31
CA GLN A 667 32.62 -9.60 22.37
C GLN A 667 33.36 -9.27 21.05
N HIS A 668 32.69 -9.41 19.92
CA HIS A 668 33.24 -9.04 18.60
C HIS A 668 33.23 -7.52 18.35
N HIS A 669 32.26 -6.78 18.91
CA HIS A 669 32.23 -5.31 18.85
C HIS A 669 33.28 -4.67 19.78
N HIS A 670 33.52 -5.19 20.98
CA HIS A 670 34.56 -4.65 21.88
C HIS A 670 36.00 -4.91 21.38
N GLY A 671 36.25 -5.97 20.61
CA GLY A 671 37.54 -6.20 19.96
C GLY A 671 37.89 -5.20 18.85
N GLN A 672 36.90 -4.46 18.31
CA GLN A 672 37.13 -3.42 17.29
C GLN A 672 37.25 -2.00 17.86
N VAL A 673 36.86 -1.77 19.13
CA VAL A 673 36.80 -0.42 19.73
C VAL A 673 38.05 -0.05 20.53
N GLU A 674 38.92 -0.99 20.92
CA GLU A 674 40.17 -0.66 21.63
C GLU A 674 41.30 -0.08 20.75
N ASN A 675 41.14 0.01 19.42
CA ASN A 675 42.20 0.49 18.53
C ASN A 675 42.08 1.97 18.09
N TYR A 676 41.16 2.75 18.66
CA TYR A 676 41.09 4.20 18.40
C TYR A 676 40.68 4.99 19.65
N GLY A 677 41.63 5.20 20.55
CA GLY A 677 41.50 6.28 21.54
C GLY A 677 42.38 6.14 22.76
N THR A 678 43.65 6.55 22.67
CA THR A 678 44.36 7.26 23.76
C THR A 678 45.75 7.62 23.27
N ASP A 679 45.91 8.83 22.71
CA ASP A 679 47.24 9.39 22.48
C ASP A 679 47.20 10.92 22.61
N VAL A 680 46.83 11.40 23.82
CA VAL A 680 47.31 12.70 24.33
C VAL A 680 47.46 12.60 25.85
N ALA A 681 48.67 12.91 26.32
CA ALA A 681 49.11 13.16 27.70
C ALA A 681 49.52 11.95 28.57
N ASN A 682 50.80 11.57 28.51
CA ASN A 682 51.78 12.04 29.50
C ASN A 682 53.21 11.57 29.18
N ARG A 683 54.17 12.51 29.24
CA ARG A 683 55.60 12.23 29.41
C ARG A 683 55.94 12.27 30.90
N SER A 684 56.99 11.52 31.29
CA SER A 684 57.64 11.41 32.61
C SER A 684 56.98 10.34 33.50
N ALA A 685 57.65 9.39 34.15
CA ALA A 685 59.06 9.20 34.50
C ALA A 685 59.29 7.73 34.95
N THR A 686 60.39 7.12 34.48
CA THR A 686 61.40 6.40 35.29
C THR A 686 61.11 5.08 36.07
N ILE A 687 62.05 4.14 35.86
CA ILE A 687 62.62 3.08 36.73
C ILE A 687 62.04 1.65 36.57
N ASP A 688 62.67 0.86 35.68
CA ASP A 688 63.61 -0.26 35.94
C ASP A 688 63.39 -1.29 37.10
N PRO A 689 63.95 -2.53 37.01
CA PRO A 689 63.16 -3.75 36.78
C PRO A 689 63.45 -4.89 37.81
N PRO A 690 63.77 -6.15 37.43
CA PRO A 690 63.03 -7.42 37.63
C PRO A 690 63.77 -8.30 38.69
N PRO A 691 64.00 -9.64 38.62
CA PRO A 691 63.40 -10.79 37.91
C PRO A 691 63.23 -12.04 38.82
N THR A 692 62.73 -13.16 38.27
CA THR A 692 63.23 -14.55 38.49
C THR A 692 62.38 -15.53 37.67
N SER A 693 62.85 -16.60 37.04
CA SER A 693 64.16 -17.08 36.61
C SER A 693 63.94 -18.46 35.95
N THR A 694 64.48 -18.65 34.74
CA THR A 694 65.27 -19.81 34.25
C THR A 694 64.70 -21.24 34.41
N ALA A 695 64.86 -22.18 33.48
CA ALA A 695 65.92 -22.43 32.49
C ALA A 695 65.34 -23.43 31.44
N THR A 696 65.87 -23.68 30.24
CA THR A 696 67.25 -23.84 29.76
C THR A 696 67.20 -23.95 28.22
N GLY A 697 68.18 -23.36 27.50
CA GLY A 697 68.35 -23.48 26.03
C GLY A 697 68.98 -24.82 25.59
N PRO A 698 69.70 -24.93 24.43
CA PRO A 698 70.27 -23.84 23.60
C PRO A 698 70.33 -24.04 22.05
N LYS A 699 70.65 -22.92 21.33
CA LYS A 699 71.42 -22.75 20.05
C LYS A 699 70.91 -23.43 18.75
N GLY A 700 70.97 -22.86 17.53
CA GLY A 700 71.44 -21.56 17.00
C GLY A 700 71.38 -21.54 15.44
N HIS A 701 71.69 -20.37 14.85
CA HIS A 701 72.26 -20.05 13.52
C HIS A 701 71.51 -20.35 12.18
N ASP A 702 71.35 -19.25 11.40
CA ASP A 702 71.47 -19.00 9.94
C ASP A 702 70.69 -19.77 8.84
N GLY A 703 70.11 -18.97 7.92
CA GLY A 703 70.39 -19.01 6.46
C GLY A 703 69.50 -19.84 5.53
N ASP A 704 68.77 -19.13 4.66
CA ASP A 704 68.49 -19.33 3.22
C ASP A 704 67.99 -20.67 2.61
N ASP A 705 66.99 -20.48 1.72
CA ASP A 705 66.67 -21.13 0.43
C ASP A 705 66.12 -22.57 0.29
N GLU A 706 64.97 -22.59 -0.42
CA GLU A 706 64.51 -23.44 -1.54
C GLU A 706 64.42 -24.99 -1.45
N ASP A 707 63.17 -25.43 -1.65
CA ASP A 707 62.67 -26.53 -2.50
C ASP A 707 62.75 -28.04 -2.12
N GLU A 708 61.56 -28.64 -2.28
CA GLU A 708 61.19 -29.98 -2.79
C GLU A 708 61.32 -31.28 -1.95
N ASP A 709 60.13 -31.88 -1.77
CA ASP A 709 59.74 -33.30 -1.93
C ASP A 709 59.95 -34.38 -0.83
N GLU A 710 58.80 -34.64 -0.18
CA GLU A 710 57.98 -35.88 -0.25
C GLU A 710 58.36 -37.20 0.46
N HIS A 711 57.30 -37.83 1.02
CA HIS A 711 57.07 -39.24 1.40
C HIS A 711 57.56 -39.75 2.79
N ASP A 712 56.80 -40.50 3.61
CA ASP A 712 55.44 -41.10 3.53
C ASP A 712 55.04 -41.71 4.91
N ARG A 713 53.72 -41.91 5.11
CA ARG A 713 52.98 -42.86 6.01
C ARG A 713 52.82 -42.62 7.52
N LEU A 714 51.56 -42.38 7.94
CA LEU A 714 50.64 -43.48 8.31
C LEU A 714 49.16 -43.03 8.40
N THR A 715 48.33 -43.94 7.89
CA THR A 715 46.88 -43.98 7.59
C THR A 715 45.89 -43.88 8.76
N CYS A 716 44.69 -43.35 8.51
CA CYS A 716 43.41 -44.11 8.54
C CYS A 716 42.27 -43.25 7.95
N GLY A 717 41.59 -43.75 6.92
CA GLY A 717 40.54 -43.04 6.20
C GLY A 717 39.14 -43.52 6.54
N LEU A 718 38.20 -42.57 6.60
CA LEU A 718 36.78 -42.77 6.32
C LEU A 718 36.33 -41.67 5.36
N THR A 719 35.98 -42.14 4.17
CA THR A 719 35.41 -41.54 2.96
C THR A 719 34.67 -40.19 3.08
N ALA A 720 35.24 -39.15 2.45
CA ALA A 720 34.53 -37.98 1.94
C ALA A 720 34.51 -38.04 0.41
N SER A 721 33.35 -37.89 -0.21
CA SER A 721 33.22 -37.66 -1.65
C SER A 721 32.94 -36.17 -1.88
N SER A 722 33.99 -35.40 -2.08
CA SER A 722 33.94 -33.99 -2.52
C SER A 722 33.99 -33.92 -4.05
N THR A 723 32.96 -33.39 -4.69
CA THR A 723 32.99 -33.02 -6.12
C THR A 723 33.36 -31.55 -6.27
N ILE A 724 34.56 -31.26 -6.80
CA ILE A 724 35.05 -29.90 -7.07
C ILE A 724 34.49 -29.42 -8.43
N SER A 725 33.79 -28.29 -8.43
CA SER A 725 33.27 -27.58 -9.63
C SER A 725 34.40 -26.85 -10.39
N PRO A 726 34.37 -26.73 -11.73
CA PRO A 726 35.37 -25.98 -12.51
C PRO A 726 35.40 -24.47 -12.17
N PRO A 727 36.55 -23.78 -12.34
CA PRO A 727 36.69 -22.37 -11.97
C PRO A 727 35.77 -21.46 -12.81
N PRO A 728 35.07 -20.48 -12.20
CA PRO A 728 34.16 -19.60 -12.93
C PRO A 728 34.91 -18.69 -13.91
N ALA A 729 34.38 -18.52 -15.12
CA ALA A 729 34.95 -17.65 -16.14
C ALA A 729 34.60 -16.17 -15.85
N TRP A 730 35.44 -15.50 -15.06
CA TRP A 730 35.26 -14.10 -14.69
C TRP A 730 35.68 -13.13 -15.80
N VAL A 731 34.77 -12.24 -16.18
CA VAL A 731 35.06 -11.08 -17.03
C VAL A 731 35.28 -9.86 -16.14
N MET A 732 36.42 -9.18 -16.31
CA MET A 732 36.83 -8.08 -15.44
C MET A 732 36.68 -6.71 -16.14
N SER A 733 36.30 -5.69 -15.37
CA SER A 733 36.39 -4.29 -15.78
C SER A 733 37.83 -3.78 -15.76
N GLU A 734 38.08 -2.64 -16.41
CA GLU A 734 39.30 -1.89 -16.13
C GLU A 734 39.29 -1.36 -14.68
N PRO A 735 40.45 -1.32 -13.99
CA PRO A 735 40.55 -0.72 -12.67
C PRO A 735 40.30 0.79 -12.74
N LEU A 736 39.31 1.27 -11.97
CA LEU A 736 39.00 2.69 -11.85
C LEU A 736 39.48 3.20 -10.50
N THR A 737 40.41 4.15 -10.50
CA THR A 737 40.90 4.77 -9.26
C THR A 737 40.45 6.22 -9.18
N ALA A 738 39.73 6.56 -8.11
CA ALA A 738 39.27 7.91 -7.82
C ALA A 738 39.58 8.26 -6.36
N THR A 739 40.23 9.40 -6.14
CA THR A 739 40.60 9.91 -4.81
C THR A 739 41.20 8.82 -3.91
N LYS A 740 42.22 8.12 -4.44
CA LYS A 740 42.96 7.00 -3.82
C LYS A 740 42.18 5.70 -3.60
N SER A 741 40.86 5.66 -3.80
CA SER A 741 40.11 4.40 -3.77
C SER A 741 40.09 3.76 -5.15
N THR A 742 40.33 2.45 -5.23
CA THR A 742 40.33 1.69 -6.49
C THR A 742 39.15 0.72 -6.52
N PHE A 743 38.50 0.61 -7.68
CA PHE A 743 37.34 -0.23 -7.93
C PHE A 743 37.61 -1.15 -9.12
N VAL A 744 37.26 -2.43 -8.98
CA VAL A 744 37.31 -3.43 -10.07
C VAL A 744 36.07 -4.30 -9.98
N ALA A 745 35.32 -4.43 -11.07
CA ALA A 745 34.18 -5.33 -11.17
C ALA A 745 34.55 -6.64 -11.87
N ARG A 746 33.88 -7.72 -11.47
CA ARG A 746 33.95 -9.05 -12.09
C ARG A 746 32.56 -9.58 -12.32
N ALA A 747 32.29 -10.15 -13.49
CA ALA A 747 31.01 -10.76 -13.82
C ALA A 747 31.22 -12.17 -14.40
N CYS A 748 30.40 -13.13 -14.01
CA CYS A 748 30.38 -14.47 -14.61
C CYS A 748 28.95 -14.99 -14.74
N ARG A 749 28.73 -15.94 -15.67
CA ARG A 749 27.42 -16.58 -15.83
C ARG A 749 27.16 -17.56 -14.70
N VAL A 750 25.90 -17.61 -14.27
CA VAL A 750 25.41 -18.51 -13.22
C VAL A 750 24.04 -19.05 -13.61
N THR A 751 23.79 -20.30 -13.29
CA THR A 751 22.55 -21.01 -13.69
C THR A 751 21.63 -21.35 -12.53
N SER A 752 22.15 -21.25 -11.30
CA SER A 752 21.40 -21.51 -10.07
C SER A 752 21.96 -20.69 -8.92
N LEU A 753 21.20 -20.60 -7.82
CA LEU A 753 21.66 -19.90 -6.61
C LEU A 753 22.93 -20.54 -6.03
N SER A 754 23.01 -21.89 -6.01
CA SER A 754 24.23 -22.60 -5.59
C SER A 754 25.43 -22.20 -6.43
N ASP A 755 25.26 -22.15 -7.75
CA ASP A 755 26.32 -21.79 -8.70
C ASP A 755 26.85 -20.35 -8.49
N ALA A 756 25.96 -19.41 -8.13
CA ALA A 756 26.36 -18.05 -7.77
C ALA A 756 27.15 -18.00 -6.45
N THR A 757 26.67 -18.69 -5.41
CA THR A 757 27.33 -18.76 -4.11
C THR A 757 28.69 -19.47 -4.20
N ASP A 758 28.78 -20.56 -4.95
CA ASP A 758 30.00 -21.32 -5.17
C ASP A 758 31.02 -20.49 -5.95
N SER A 759 30.58 -19.72 -6.96
CA SER A 759 31.43 -18.83 -7.74
C SER A 759 32.05 -17.72 -6.88
N ILE A 760 31.25 -17.08 -6.02
CA ILE A 760 31.72 -16.04 -5.09
C ILE A 760 32.71 -16.66 -4.08
N SER A 761 32.35 -17.81 -3.50
CA SER A 761 33.19 -18.53 -2.53
C SER A 761 34.54 -18.93 -3.13
N HIS A 762 34.54 -19.43 -4.36
CA HIS A 762 35.76 -19.75 -5.09
C HIS A 762 36.62 -18.51 -5.35
N LEU A 763 36.03 -17.38 -5.74
CA LEU A 763 36.77 -16.12 -5.97
C LEU A 763 37.47 -15.62 -4.69
N LEU A 764 36.78 -15.69 -3.55
CA LEU A 764 37.32 -15.27 -2.26
C LEU A 764 38.37 -16.26 -1.72
N ALA A 765 38.23 -17.56 -2.00
CA ALA A 765 39.21 -18.57 -1.61
C ALA A 765 40.50 -18.50 -2.44
N THR A 766 40.40 -18.21 -3.75
CA THR A 766 41.53 -18.26 -4.68
C THR A 766 42.27 -16.93 -4.83
N ASN A 767 41.61 -15.78 -4.66
CA ASN A 767 42.23 -14.47 -4.84
C ASN A 767 42.37 -13.70 -3.51
N LYS A 768 43.54 -13.86 -2.86
CA LYS A 768 43.86 -13.19 -1.58
C LYS A 768 43.70 -11.66 -1.62
N LYS A 769 43.93 -11.02 -2.77
CA LYS A 769 43.83 -9.55 -2.91
C LYS A 769 42.37 -9.07 -2.91
N VAL A 770 41.47 -9.89 -3.44
CA VAL A 770 40.02 -9.65 -3.41
C VAL A 770 39.47 -9.99 -2.02
N ALA A 771 39.90 -11.11 -1.46
CA ALA A 771 39.50 -11.54 -0.12
C ALA A 771 39.87 -10.54 0.97
N GLY A 772 41.01 -9.83 0.82
CA GLY A 772 41.47 -8.77 1.72
C GLY A 772 41.09 -7.34 1.29
N ALA A 773 40.18 -7.17 0.34
CA ALA A 773 39.69 -5.85 -0.06
C ALA A 773 38.79 -5.22 1.02
N THR A 774 38.55 -3.92 0.93
CA THR A 774 37.72 -3.21 1.92
C THR A 774 36.25 -3.62 1.80
N HIS A 775 35.75 -3.75 0.57
CA HIS A 775 34.38 -4.19 0.30
C HIS A 775 34.34 -5.02 -1.00
N ASN A 776 33.56 -6.09 -1.02
CA ASN A 776 33.22 -6.94 -2.16
C ASN A 776 31.70 -6.98 -2.35
N ILE A 777 31.19 -5.94 -2.98
CA ILE A 777 29.74 -5.75 -3.20
C ILE A 777 29.28 -6.77 -4.25
N THR A 778 28.21 -7.51 -4.01
CA THR A 778 27.72 -8.54 -4.93
C THR A 778 26.25 -8.32 -5.33
N ALA A 779 25.89 -8.76 -6.55
CA ALA A 779 24.50 -8.84 -6.99
C ALA A 779 24.35 -9.94 -8.05
N TRP A 780 23.20 -10.62 -8.09
CA TRP A 780 22.91 -11.63 -9.11
C TRP A 780 21.44 -11.64 -9.52
N ARG A 781 21.18 -12.10 -10.75
CA ARG A 781 19.84 -12.33 -11.31
C ARG A 781 19.86 -13.64 -12.11
N ILE A 782 18.96 -14.58 -11.81
CA ILE A 782 18.95 -15.95 -12.37
C ILE A 782 17.51 -16.34 -12.73
N ARG A 783 17.32 -16.92 -13.91
CA ARG A 783 16.03 -17.43 -14.39
C ARG A 783 15.92 -18.93 -14.06
N SER A 784 14.84 -19.36 -13.39
CA SER A 784 14.60 -20.77 -13.12
C SER A 784 14.27 -21.52 -14.42
N ARG A 785 15.14 -22.45 -14.83
CA ARG A 785 14.88 -23.38 -15.94
C ARG A 785 14.24 -24.66 -15.38
N GLN A 786 12.95 -24.62 -15.06
CA GLN A 786 12.16 -25.86 -15.04
C GLN A 786 11.59 -26.14 -16.44
N PRO A 787 11.56 -27.40 -16.90
CA PRO A 787 10.94 -27.73 -18.18
C PRO A 787 9.45 -27.37 -18.15
N PRO A 788 8.89 -26.85 -19.26
CA PRO A 788 7.51 -26.37 -19.30
C PRO A 788 6.57 -27.56 -19.08
N ASN A 789 5.83 -27.53 -17.98
CA ASN A 789 4.74 -28.44 -17.72
C ASN A 789 3.55 -27.96 -18.56
N PRO A 790 3.04 -28.73 -19.54
CA PRO A 790 2.07 -28.24 -20.53
C PRO A 790 0.69 -27.90 -19.95
N HIS A 791 0.50 -27.97 -18.64
CA HIS A 791 -0.78 -27.73 -17.94
C HIS A 791 -0.69 -26.67 -16.83
N ALA A 792 0.40 -25.90 -16.75
CA ALA A 792 0.52 -24.79 -15.81
C ALA A 792 1.02 -23.52 -16.54
N GLY A 793 0.12 -22.56 -16.74
CA GLY A 793 0.45 -21.23 -17.28
C GLY A 793 1.07 -20.31 -16.22
N ILE A 794 2.14 -20.75 -15.54
CA ILE A 794 2.84 -19.95 -14.52
C ILE A 794 4.19 -19.52 -15.07
N ALA A 795 4.45 -18.21 -15.05
CA ALA A 795 5.73 -17.60 -15.40
C ALA A 795 6.89 -18.24 -14.61
N ALA A 796 8.01 -18.50 -15.30
CA ALA A 796 9.20 -19.08 -14.71
C ALA A 796 9.67 -18.27 -13.48
N ALA A 797 9.84 -18.94 -12.32
CA ALA A 797 10.33 -18.30 -11.10
C ALA A 797 11.69 -17.61 -11.36
N THR A 798 11.84 -16.35 -10.95
CA THR A 798 13.10 -15.60 -11.09
C THR A 798 13.71 -15.37 -9.71
N ILE A 799 15.03 -15.54 -9.59
CA ILE A 799 15.78 -15.40 -8.33
C ILE A 799 16.75 -14.24 -8.51
N GLN A 800 16.67 -13.23 -7.65
CA GLN A 800 17.57 -12.08 -7.68
C GLN A 800 17.84 -11.56 -6.27
N ASP A 801 19.08 -11.19 -5.97
CA ASP A 801 19.51 -10.70 -4.65
C ASP A 801 20.84 -9.92 -4.74
N SER A 802 21.26 -9.29 -3.63
CA SER A 802 22.51 -8.53 -3.53
C SER A 802 23.06 -8.40 -2.12
N ASP A 803 24.38 -8.24 -2.00
CA ASP A 803 25.09 -7.96 -0.75
C ASP A 803 25.95 -6.70 -0.88
N ASP A 804 25.87 -5.83 0.10
CA ASP A 804 26.60 -4.56 0.17
C ASP A 804 28.02 -4.71 0.74
N ASP A 805 28.34 -5.82 1.43
CA ASP A 805 29.60 -6.10 2.13
C ASP A 805 30.14 -4.90 2.94
N GLY A 806 29.24 -4.24 3.68
CA GLY A 806 29.56 -3.06 4.52
C GLY A 806 29.62 -1.72 3.77
N GLU A 807 29.51 -1.68 2.44
CA GLU A 807 29.32 -0.44 1.67
C GLU A 807 27.83 -0.11 1.55
N THR A 808 27.26 0.47 2.62
CA THR A 808 25.80 0.68 2.76
C THR A 808 25.14 1.27 1.51
N ALA A 809 24.08 0.60 1.07
CA ALA A 809 23.23 0.83 -0.10
C ALA A 809 23.85 0.56 -1.47
N ALA A 810 25.01 -0.11 -1.56
CA ALA A 810 25.72 -0.31 -2.83
C ALA A 810 25.24 -1.53 -3.64
N GLY A 811 25.01 -2.67 -3.02
CA GLY A 811 24.53 -3.92 -3.61
C GLY A 811 23.12 -3.81 -4.16
N GLY A 812 22.19 -3.20 -3.41
CA GLY A 812 20.84 -2.93 -3.94
C GLY A 812 20.85 -2.03 -5.20
N ARG A 813 21.78 -1.06 -5.27
CA ARG A 813 21.97 -0.21 -6.46
C ARG A 813 22.65 -0.95 -7.60
N LEU A 814 23.54 -1.89 -7.30
CA LEU A 814 24.18 -2.76 -8.27
C LEU A 814 23.17 -3.72 -8.90
N LEU A 815 22.27 -4.30 -8.10
CA LEU A 815 21.16 -5.11 -8.58
C LEU A 815 20.22 -4.30 -9.48
N HIS A 816 19.90 -3.07 -9.08
CA HIS A 816 19.09 -2.17 -9.91
C HIS A 816 19.75 -1.85 -11.26
N LEU A 817 21.08 -1.69 -11.32
CA LEU A 817 21.79 -1.54 -12.59
C LEU A 817 21.62 -2.78 -13.49
N MET A 818 21.71 -3.98 -12.92
CA MET A 818 21.50 -5.23 -13.68
C MET A 818 20.05 -5.36 -14.19
N GLN A 819 19.06 -4.87 -13.43
CA GLN A 819 17.66 -4.78 -13.85
C GLN A 819 17.47 -3.84 -15.04
N LEU A 820 18.07 -2.64 -14.97
CA LEU A 820 18.00 -1.65 -16.05
C LEU A 820 18.67 -2.13 -17.34
N MET A 821 19.72 -2.93 -17.22
CA MET A 821 20.42 -3.54 -18.37
C MET A 821 19.78 -4.87 -18.82
N ASP A 822 18.68 -5.29 -18.20
CA ASP A 822 18.02 -6.58 -18.43
C ASP A 822 18.98 -7.79 -18.47
N VAL A 823 20.00 -7.77 -17.60
CA VAL A 823 21.00 -8.85 -17.52
C VAL A 823 20.46 -9.96 -16.62
N TRP A 824 20.51 -11.19 -17.12
CA TRP A 824 20.07 -12.41 -16.45
C TRP A 824 21.10 -13.53 -16.55
N ASP A 825 21.01 -14.47 -15.61
CA ASP A 825 21.91 -15.61 -15.45
C ASP A 825 23.37 -15.17 -15.22
N VAL A 826 23.54 -14.11 -14.42
CA VAL A 826 24.85 -13.48 -14.14
C VAL A 826 24.96 -13.08 -12.67
N VAL A 827 26.16 -13.25 -12.11
CA VAL A 827 26.58 -12.66 -10.83
C VAL A 827 27.66 -11.61 -11.09
N VAL A 828 27.59 -10.49 -10.38
CA VAL A 828 28.55 -9.39 -10.44
C VAL A 828 29.14 -9.15 -9.05
N VAL A 829 30.46 -9.03 -8.97
CA VAL A 829 31.21 -8.69 -7.75
C VAL A 829 32.03 -7.43 -8.02
N VAL A 830 31.73 -6.34 -7.31
CA VAL A 830 32.49 -5.09 -7.36
C VAL A 830 33.38 -4.99 -6.11
N THR A 831 34.68 -5.13 -6.32
CA THR A 831 35.68 -5.01 -5.27
C THR A 831 36.17 -3.57 -5.15
N ARG A 832 36.13 -3.01 -3.94
CA ARG A 832 36.68 -1.69 -3.58
C ARG A 832 37.86 -1.83 -2.61
N TRP A 833 38.97 -1.17 -2.91
CA TRP A 833 40.05 -0.90 -1.95
C TRP A 833 39.99 0.57 -1.53
N TYR A 834 39.73 0.82 -0.25
CA TYR A 834 39.57 2.16 0.30
C TYR A 834 40.91 2.88 0.46
N GLY A 835 41.02 4.07 -0.12
CA GLY A 835 42.24 4.88 -0.10
C GLY A 835 42.38 5.89 1.04
N GLY A 836 41.52 5.81 2.07
CA GLY A 836 41.56 6.72 3.22
C GLY A 836 40.75 8.02 3.09
N VAL A 837 40.07 8.26 1.96
CA VAL A 837 39.25 9.49 1.75
C VAL A 837 37.80 9.14 1.46
N LYS A 838 36.86 9.70 2.23
CA LYS A 838 35.42 9.49 2.06
C LYS A 838 34.93 10.11 0.74
N LEU A 839 34.42 9.27 -0.16
CA LEU A 839 33.92 9.66 -1.48
C LEU A 839 32.47 10.20 -1.46
N GLY A 840 31.75 10.04 -0.35
CA GLY A 840 30.35 10.42 -0.24
C GLY A 840 29.48 9.73 -1.32
N PRO A 841 28.44 10.39 -1.83
CA PRO A 841 27.55 9.82 -2.85
C PRO A 841 28.21 9.46 -4.19
N ASP A 842 29.36 10.05 -4.53
CA ASP A 842 30.02 9.81 -5.83
C ASP A 842 30.54 8.36 -5.98
N ARG A 843 30.75 7.66 -4.85
CA ARG A 843 31.14 6.24 -4.87
C ARG A 843 30.17 5.35 -5.63
N PHE A 844 28.87 5.62 -5.56
CA PHE A 844 27.84 4.81 -6.22
C PHE A 844 27.90 4.95 -7.74
N ARG A 845 28.25 6.15 -8.24
CA ARG A 845 28.47 6.38 -9.67
C ARG A 845 29.67 5.58 -10.18
N LEU A 846 30.75 5.50 -9.38
CA LEU A 846 31.96 4.74 -9.72
C LEU A 846 31.71 3.23 -9.71
N ILE A 847 31.02 2.71 -8.68
CA ILE A 847 30.62 1.30 -8.56
C ILE A 847 29.79 0.87 -9.78
N ASN A 848 28.77 1.66 -10.15
CA ASN A 848 27.93 1.35 -11.30
C ASN A 848 28.70 1.45 -12.64
N SER A 849 29.67 2.36 -12.73
CA SER A 849 30.50 2.51 -13.93
C SER A 849 31.38 1.29 -14.18
N VAL A 850 32.05 0.77 -13.15
CA VAL A 850 32.90 -0.43 -13.31
C VAL A 850 32.08 -1.69 -13.51
N ALA A 851 30.93 -1.82 -12.84
CA ALA A 851 30.01 -2.94 -13.04
C ALA A 851 29.47 -2.99 -14.47
N ARG A 852 29.07 -1.84 -15.03
CA ARG A 852 28.63 -1.73 -16.42
C ARG A 852 29.74 -2.12 -17.41
N ASP A 853 30.98 -1.69 -17.17
CA ASP A 853 32.12 -2.05 -18.03
C ASP A 853 32.36 -3.57 -18.04
N ALA A 854 32.35 -4.24 -16.87
CA ALA A 854 32.47 -5.69 -16.81
C ALA A 854 31.32 -6.42 -17.53
N LEU A 855 30.08 -5.93 -17.38
CA LEU A 855 28.91 -6.52 -18.01
C LEU A 855 28.92 -6.40 -19.54
N VAL A 856 29.31 -5.23 -20.05
CA VAL A 856 29.41 -4.96 -21.49
C VAL A 856 30.57 -5.75 -22.11
N ARG A 857 31.73 -5.78 -21.46
CA ARG A 857 32.88 -6.58 -21.92
C ARG A 857 32.58 -8.07 -21.94
N GLY A 858 31.73 -8.53 -21.02
CA GLY A 858 31.28 -9.93 -20.96
C GLY A 858 30.19 -10.29 -21.96
N GLY A 859 29.71 -9.31 -22.74
CA GLY A 859 28.64 -9.54 -23.73
C GLY A 859 27.33 -9.97 -23.09
N PHE A 860 27.07 -9.60 -21.84
CA PHE A 860 25.85 -9.97 -21.12
C PHE A 860 24.65 -9.07 -21.45
N ASP A 861 24.88 -7.98 -22.19
CA ASP A 861 23.91 -6.95 -22.58
C ASP A 861 23.34 -7.15 -24.00
N VAL A 862 23.32 -8.39 -24.53
CA VAL A 862 22.87 -8.67 -25.91
C VAL A 862 21.46 -9.24 -25.91
N LYS A 863 20.49 -8.43 -26.37
CA LYS A 863 19.16 -8.88 -26.80
C LYS A 863 19.34 -9.98 -27.86
N GLY A 864 18.72 -11.14 -27.64
CA GLY A 864 19.01 -12.38 -28.36
C GLY A 864 19.06 -12.28 -29.88
N GLU A 865 20.16 -12.77 -30.46
CA GLU A 865 20.23 -13.26 -31.83
C GLU A 865 20.61 -14.75 -31.79
N ASP A 866 19.83 -15.59 -32.47
CA ASP A 866 20.10 -17.01 -32.69
C ASP A 866 21.36 -17.23 -33.55
N PRO A 867 22.19 -18.24 -33.27
CA PRO A 867 23.47 -18.44 -33.95
C PRO A 867 23.31 -19.25 -35.24
N THR A 868 22.61 -18.71 -36.24
CA THR A 868 22.73 -19.21 -37.63
C THR A 868 22.44 -18.10 -38.64
N THR A 869 23.46 -17.40 -39.13
CA THR A 869 23.58 -17.02 -40.55
C THR A 869 24.92 -16.32 -40.83
N ASN A 870 25.58 -16.77 -41.89
CA ASN A 870 26.89 -16.31 -42.35
C ASN A 870 26.95 -14.80 -42.63
N SER A 871 27.89 -14.10 -42.01
CA SER A 871 28.28 -12.74 -42.39
C SER A 871 29.35 -12.76 -43.48
N LYS A 872 29.08 -12.06 -44.60
CA LYS A 872 30.11 -11.58 -45.54
C LYS A 872 30.57 -10.19 -45.10
N PRO A 873 31.86 -9.84 -45.21
CA PRO A 873 32.39 -8.60 -44.68
C PRO A 873 32.19 -7.46 -45.68
N ASN A 874 31.84 -6.26 -45.20
CA ASN A 874 31.95 -5.05 -46.01
C ASN A 874 32.93 -4.05 -45.37
N LYS A 875 33.94 -3.72 -46.17
CA LYS A 875 35.04 -2.79 -45.88
C LYS A 875 34.54 -1.34 -45.87
N GLY A 876 35.19 -0.54 -45.02
CA GLY A 876 34.79 0.82 -44.72
C GLY A 876 35.12 1.91 -45.75
N LYS A 877 34.73 3.13 -45.36
CA LYS A 877 35.21 4.43 -45.85
C LYS A 877 35.20 5.35 -44.61
N GLY A 878 36.23 6.07 -44.22
CA GLY A 878 37.18 6.82 -45.05
C GLY A 878 36.93 8.30 -44.77
N LYS A 879 37.80 8.89 -43.94
CA LYS A 879 37.82 10.31 -43.55
C LYS A 879 37.76 11.24 -44.76
N GLY A 880 36.99 12.32 -44.66
CA GLY A 880 37.10 13.50 -45.53
C GLY A 880 37.52 14.72 -44.73
N LYS A 881 38.79 15.14 -44.86
CA LYS A 881 39.26 16.51 -44.61
C LYS A 881 39.24 17.24 -45.94
N LYS A 882 38.33 18.21 -46.10
CA LYS A 882 38.49 19.56 -46.67
C LYS A 882 37.12 20.09 -47.08
#